data_AF-A0A3D0LBX3-F1
#
_entry.id   AF-A0A3D0LBX3-F1
#
_cell.length_a   1.000
_cell.length_b   1.000
_cell.length_c   1.000
_cell.angle_alpha   90.00
_cell.angle_beta   90.00
_cell.angle_gamma   90.00
#
_symmetry.space_group_name_H-M   'P 1'
#
loop_
_entity.id
_entity.type
_entity.pdbx_description
1 polymer ?
#
loop_
_entity_poly.entity_id
_entity_poly.type
_entity_poly.pdbx_seq_one_letter_code
_entity_poly.pdbx_strand_id
1 'polypeptide(L)'
;MRKSRIGQRILSFLLTLVMVVGLCFVGLPAYESYADEPVSSAMVKLSIGFREGNADLGKVQYSIDAGTSWMDVTKDVSELEITLADSELRLKIVPNENYSVDYAGVELSIGEERKSGSDLSSIGLDSEEGYTVPSGIENVSLSQIEFREGGKEPDDGEETDIPDGMAAAIINLSGPEGSWALSPAVDEPYDIKNEDGSASAPYSKYAYVAGISINGSDRTNRMMHYNKDEDTRNLESQIVVFKKDSEDSVTFTFNTSWSDRIEEVKVNGTVYSISLDYDDRYSWLTAFGNQDIRFDISGIVLPTPDSEGRYVFDVELKVRPITWDECFVGNFLWSKDEHFSPEGPDPSDIYIGHSSLILESVDFNNGREDIHWQIDAEDDGTDKEYTYEENGVSYDYAHFSMKYPENDCSMGEMVIPEGAEVTMKIVPEYGYQVKSFSGVDFEEGNVKLQGGQCEFTFVVGRGNFHIGAKVEEQEDDLISSSDAVVGGGVLLPEGIIDSGTARLDVSDAELSEAKISDFNDVAEREGLEIGAFLELDLKQVFFKGMDDDMEVWENPIELDELKDDDSILVGLQLPEDAEIPDDLTIIHNIDNGEEFEMIEPVSIENNMVIFETKGFSSYALAFSVEDTEDSSTEDVTEDGSSEEVTSEEGASEEAAKDADIEEASEDKTDAASEAADNSPKTGDGSETGLMMIILLLSAGIMCVLAQRKRNNVRTAEKKER
;
A
#
# COMPACT_ATOMS: atom_id res chain seq x y z
N MET A 1 36.54 -38.95 -35.08
CA MET A 1 37.27 -38.82 -33.79
C MET A 1 38.03 -37.48 -33.62
N ARG A 2 37.51 -36.35 -34.12
CA ARG A 2 38.05 -34.99 -33.85
C ARG A 2 36.99 -34.01 -33.30
N LYS A 3 35.69 -34.34 -33.37
CA LYS A 3 34.58 -33.50 -32.87
C LYS A 3 34.35 -33.58 -31.35
N SER A 4 34.76 -34.64 -30.63
CA SER A 4 34.54 -34.71 -29.16
C SER A 4 35.58 -33.97 -28.31
N ARG A 5 36.64 -33.40 -28.93
CA ARG A 5 37.69 -32.67 -28.20
C ARG A 5 37.43 -31.16 -28.08
N ILE A 6 36.45 -30.62 -28.80
CA ILE A 6 36.08 -29.20 -28.71
C ILE A 6 35.05 -28.99 -27.59
N GLY A 7 34.02 -29.84 -27.52
CA GLY A 7 33.05 -29.83 -26.41
C GLY A 7 33.70 -30.07 -25.04
N GLN A 8 34.65 -31.01 -24.94
CA GLN A 8 35.42 -31.21 -23.70
C GLN A 8 36.36 -30.04 -23.37
N ARG A 9 36.79 -29.24 -24.36
CA ARG A 9 37.64 -28.07 -24.13
C ARG A 9 36.83 -26.86 -23.68
N ILE A 10 35.62 -26.69 -24.20
CA ILE A 10 34.69 -25.63 -23.78
C ILE A 10 34.18 -25.91 -22.36
N LEU A 11 33.80 -27.17 -22.07
CA LEU A 11 33.38 -27.59 -20.72
C LEU A 11 34.53 -27.50 -19.70
N SER A 12 35.77 -27.85 -20.09
CA SER A 12 36.94 -27.60 -19.23
C SER A 12 37.25 -26.12 -19.05
N PHE A 13 36.97 -25.25 -20.03
CA PHE A 13 37.20 -23.81 -19.91
C PHE A 13 36.17 -23.16 -18.98
N LEU A 14 34.90 -23.56 -19.07
CA LEU A 14 33.81 -23.15 -18.17
C LEU A 14 34.04 -23.62 -16.73
N LEU A 15 34.42 -24.89 -16.50
CA LEU A 15 34.76 -25.39 -15.16
C LEU A 15 36.02 -24.73 -14.57
N THR A 16 36.98 -24.34 -15.42
CA THR A 16 38.17 -23.60 -14.95
C THR A 16 37.82 -22.15 -14.63
N LEU A 17 36.89 -21.51 -15.34
CA LEU A 17 36.42 -20.16 -15.04
C LEU A 17 35.63 -20.13 -13.72
N VAL A 18 34.77 -21.12 -13.47
CA VAL A 18 34.04 -21.29 -12.20
C VAL A 18 34.99 -21.58 -11.04
N MET A 19 36.04 -22.39 -11.25
CA MET A 19 37.07 -22.60 -10.22
C MET A 19 37.99 -21.38 -10.01
N VAL A 20 38.26 -20.56 -11.02
CA VAL A 20 39.10 -19.35 -10.88
C VAL A 20 38.33 -18.23 -10.16
N VAL A 21 37.02 -18.11 -10.39
CA VAL A 21 36.17 -17.19 -9.61
C VAL A 21 36.01 -17.68 -8.16
N GLY A 22 35.89 -19.00 -7.94
CA GLY A 22 35.87 -19.59 -6.59
C GLY A 22 37.21 -19.56 -5.85
N LEU A 23 38.35 -19.62 -6.56
CA LEU A 23 39.70 -19.55 -5.95
C LEU A 23 40.21 -18.11 -5.76
N CYS A 24 39.59 -17.11 -6.40
CA CYS A 24 39.82 -15.70 -6.09
C CYS A 24 39.25 -15.27 -4.73
N PHE A 25 38.46 -16.12 -4.05
CA PHE A 25 38.01 -15.92 -2.66
C PHE A 25 38.82 -16.70 -1.60
N VAL A 26 39.88 -17.42 -1.99
CA VAL A 26 40.69 -18.21 -1.03
C VAL A 26 42.17 -17.91 -1.23
N GLY A 27 42.59 -16.70 -0.84
CA GLY A 27 43.98 -16.30 -0.98
C GLY A 27 44.30 -14.89 -0.54
N LEU A 28 43.92 -14.51 0.69
CA LEU A 28 44.56 -13.38 1.38
C LEU A 28 45.41 -13.89 2.56
N PRO A 29 46.60 -13.30 2.77
CA PRO A 29 47.58 -13.77 3.73
C PRO A 29 47.09 -13.57 5.17
N ALA A 30 47.58 -14.42 6.07
CA ALA A 30 47.43 -14.25 7.51
C ALA A 30 47.78 -12.81 7.91
N TYR A 31 46.74 -12.03 8.24
CA TYR A 31 46.87 -10.67 8.73
C TYR A 31 47.31 -10.77 10.20
N GLU A 32 48.50 -10.25 10.45
CA GLU A 32 49.03 -10.04 11.79
C GLU A 32 48.01 -9.28 12.64
N SER A 33 47.90 -9.67 13.91
CA SER A 33 47.23 -8.92 14.95
C SER A 33 47.74 -7.47 14.96
N TYR A 34 46.98 -6.56 14.34
CA TYR A 34 47.07 -5.14 14.59
C TYR A 34 45.94 -4.77 15.55
N ALA A 35 46.33 -3.98 16.54
CA ALA A 35 45.60 -3.64 17.75
C ALA A 35 44.19 -3.10 17.51
N ASP A 36 43.32 -3.39 18.47
CA ASP A 36 42.08 -2.69 18.83
C ASP A 36 41.80 -1.43 17.99
N GLU A 37 40.90 -1.54 17.01
CA GLU A 37 40.13 -0.37 16.61
C GLU A 37 39.23 0.02 17.79
N PRO A 38 39.10 1.31 18.11
CA PRO A 38 38.22 1.73 19.20
C PRO A 38 36.80 1.31 18.83
N VAL A 39 36.16 0.52 19.70
CA VAL A 39 34.71 0.33 19.69
C VAL A 39 34.08 1.71 19.49
N SER A 40 33.26 1.86 18.45
CA SER A 40 32.56 3.10 18.14
C SER A 40 31.62 3.43 19.29
N SER A 41 32.13 4.11 20.30
CA SER A 41 31.34 4.44 21.47
C SER A 41 30.47 5.65 21.14
N ALA A 42 29.15 5.45 21.05
CA ALA A 42 28.20 6.56 20.91
C ALA A 42 28.15 7.35 22.22
N MET A 43 28.25 8.68 22.14
CA MET A 43 28.13 9.57 23.29
C MET A 43 26.71 10.16 23.30
N VAL A 44 25.97 9.92 24.37
CA VAL A 44 24.63 10.49 24.59
C VAL A 44 24.72 11.54 25.69
N LYS A 45 24.17 12.72 25.42
CA LYS A 45 24.00 13.80 26.40
C LYS A 45 22.62 13.73 27.01
N LEU A 46 22.55 13.40 28.30
CA LEU A 46 21.32 13.37 29.07
C LEU A 46 21.19 14.64 29.91
N SER A 47 20.16 15.44 29.65
CA SER A 47 19.85 16.66 30.40
C SER A 47 18.62 16.45 31.28
N ILE A 48 18.72 16.71 32.59
CA ILE A 48 17.61 16.51 33.55
C ILE A 48 17.25 17.83 34.24
N GLY A 49 15.98 18.19 34.22
CA GLY A 49 15.42 19.37 34.87
C GLY A 49 14.19 19.03 35.70
N PHE A 50 14.27 19.26 37.01
CA PHE A 50 13.11 19.21 37.91
C PHE A 50 12.46 20.59 38.00
N ARG A 51 11.15 20.62 38.26
CA ARG A 51 10.46 21.85 38.66
C ARG A 51 11.06 22.39 39.97
N GLU A 52 10.98 23.70 40.20
CA GLU A 52 11.57 24.32 41.40
C GLU A 52 11.07 23.60 42.67
N GLY A 53 11.99 23.18 43.54
CA GLY A 53 11.68 22.46 44.78
C GLY A 53 11.39 20.95 44.66
N ASN A 54 11.33 20.37 43.46
CA ASN A 54 10.94 18.97 43.25
C ASN A 54 12.11 17.97 43.23
N ALA A 55 13.36 18.44 43.10
CA ALA A 55 14.54 17.58 42.95
C ALA A 55 14.84 16.67 44.16
N ASP A 56 14.24 16.93 45.34
CA ASP A 56 14.39 16.11 46.54
C ASP A 56 13.22 15.10 46.72
N LEU A 57 12.22 15.09 45.82
CA LEU A 57 10.99 14.28 45.93
C LEU A 57 11.01 12.99 45.09
N GLY A 58 12.06 12.80 44.31
CA GLY A 58 12.31 11.58 43.54
C GLY A 58 13.64 11.69 42.82
N LYS A 59 13.86 10.84 41.84
CA LYS A 59 15.10 10.79 41.07
C LYS A 59 14.87 10.28 39.66
N VAL A 60 15.81 10.59 38.76
CA VAL A 60 15.90 9.93 37.45
C VAL A 60 16.99 8.87 37.53
N GLN A 61 16.72 7.71 36.95
CA GLN A 61 17.70 6.64 36.78
C GLN A 61 17.91 6.37 35.30
N TYR A 62 19.12 5.93 34.96
CA TYR A 62 19.43 5.41 33.64
C TYR A 62 20.10 4.04 33.73
N SER A 63 19.98 3.24 32.68
CA SER A 63 20.65 1.95 32.52
C SER A 63 21.34 1.90 31.17
N ILE A 64 22.53 1.29 31.12
CA ILE A 64 23.32 1.02 29.91
C ILE A 64 23.49 -0.49 29.69
N ASP A 65 22.60 -1.28 30.28
CA ASP A 65 22.63 -2.75 30.28
C ASP A 65 21.20 -3.30 30.15
N ALA A 66 20.39 -2.67 29.28
CA ALA A 66 19.01 -3.09 28.98
C ALA A 66 18.12 -3.24 30.23
N GLY A 67 18.29 -2.36 31.22
CA GLY A 67 17.49 -2.32 32.45
C GLY A 67 17.96 -3.26 33.56
N THR A 68 19.08 -3.99 33.40
CA THR A 68 19.55 -4.91 34.46
C THR A 68 20.24 -4.22 35.64
N SER A 69 20.82 -3.04 35.43
CA SER A 69 21.42 -2.20 36.47
C SER A 69 21.06 -0.74 36.26
N TRP A 70 20.59 -0.09 37.32
CA TRP A 70 20.15 1.31 37.30
C TRP A 70 21.12 2.22 38.04
N MET A 71 21.50 3.33 37.42
CA MET A 71 22.34 4.37 37.98
C MET A 71 21.51 5.64 38.23
N ASP A 72 21.65 6.22 39.42
CA ASP A 72 20.96 7.46 39.78
C ASP A 72 21.63 8.66 39.08
N VAL A 73 20.83 9.53 38.46
CA VAL A 73 21.28 10.88 38.08
C VAL A 73 21.28 11.73 39.34
N THR A 74 22.47 12.12 39.79
CA THR A 74 22.59 12.92 41.02
C THR A 74 22.00 14.30 40.81
N LYS A 75 21.21 14.80 41.78
CA LYS A 75 20.48 16.07 41.74
C LYS A 75 21.29 17.34 41.41
N ASP A 76 22.61 17.28 41.50
CA ASP A 76 23.52 18.39 41.18
C ASP A 76 24.02 18.37 39.72
N VAL A 77 23.57 17.42 38.90
CA VAL A 77 23.98 17.22 37.51
C VAL A 77 22.83 17.58 36.58
N SER A 78 22.94 18.72 35.91
CA SER A 78 21.98 19.17 34.89
C SER A 78 22.21 18.55 33.51
N GLU A 79 23.42 18.06 33.25
CA GLU A 79 23.83 17.42 31.99
C GLU A 79 24.84 16.30 32.29
N LEU A 80 24.61 15.10 31.75
CA LEU A 80 25.43 13.91 31.92
C LEU A 80 25.83 13.37 30.55
N GLU A 81 27.11 13.12 30.33
CA GLU A 81 27.61 12.45 29.12
C GLU A 81 27.76 10.95 29.39
N ILE A 82 27.03 10.13 28.63
CA ILE A 82 26.99 8.67 28.74
C ILE A 82 27.63 8.06 27.50
N THR A 83 28.65 7.23 27.69
CA THR A 83 29.31 6.50 26.61
C THR A 83 28.69 5.11 26.49
N LEU A 84 28.04 4.83 25.36
CA LEU A 84 27.44 3.55 25.04
C LEU A 84 28.43 2.72 24.20
N ALA A 85 28.89 1.60 24.74
CA ALA A 85 29.75 0.64 24.04
C ALA A 85 28.90 -0.53 23.52
N ASP A 86 28.07 -0.25 22.51
CA ASP A 86 27.06 -1.16 21.91
C ASP A 86 25.90 -1.53 22.85
N SER A 87 25.65 -0.70 23.86
CA SER A 87 24.59 -0.87 24.85
C SER A 87 23.36 -0.02 24.58
N GLU A 88 22.18 -0.53 24.93
CA GLU A 88 20.92 0.21 24.96
C GLU A 88 20.87 1.16 26.17
N LEU A 89 20.46 2.41 25.95
CA LEU A 89 20.19 3.38 27.02
C LEU A 89 18.71 3.30 27.42
N ARG A 90 18.45 3.04 28.70
CA ARG A 90 17.10 3.16 29.27
C ARG A 90 17.02 4.27 30.30
N LEU A 91 15.86 4.90 30.42
CA LEU A 91 15.57 5.98 31.36
C LEU A 91 14.32 5.67 32.16
N LYS A 92 14.33 6.00 33.46
CA LYS A 92 13.11 6.02 34.25
C LYS A 92 13.12 7.07 35.35
N ILE A 93 11.93 7.49 35.74
CA ILE A 93 11.65 8.40 36.83
C ILE A 93 11.19 7.56 38.02
N VAL A 94 11.87 7.72 39.16
CA VAL A 94 11.58 6.97 40.38
C VAL A 94 11.17 7.96 41.47
N PRO A 95 9.88 8.06 41.82
CA PRO A 95 9.45 8.88 42.93
C PRO A 95 9.97 8.33 44.27
N ASN A 96 10.13 9.19 45.27
CA ASN A 96 10.39 8.75 46.64
C ASN A 96 9.16 8.07 47.26
N GLU A 97 9.35 7.40 48.40
CA GLU A 97 8.25 6.80 49.16
C GLU A 97 7.17 7.86 49.48
N ASN A 98 5.92 7.56 49.13
CA ASN A 98 4.77 8.47 49.17
C ASN A 98 4.80 9.59 48.11
N TYR A 99 5.45 9.42 46.97
CA TYR A 99 5.32 10.33 45.83
C TYR A 99 4.95 9.56 44.55
N SER A 100 4.41 10.26 43.56
CA SER A 100 4.06 9.78 42.22
C SER A 100 4.50 10.83 41.19
N VAL A 101 4.74 10.43 39.95
CA VAL A 101 5.14 11.36 38.89
C VAL A 101 3.91 12.10 38.37
N ASP A 102 3.98 13.44 38.28
CA ASP A 102 2.95 14.25 37.64
C ASP A 102 3.37 14.56 36.21
N TYR A 103 2.81 13.82 35.25
CA TYR A 103 3.16 13.93 33.84
C TYR A 103 2.63 15.19 33.15
N ALA A 104 1.68 15.92 33.75
CA ALA A 104 0.99 17.05 33.11
C ALA A 104 1.94 18.16 32.62
N GLY A 105 3.12 18.29 33.24
CA GLY A 105 4.15 19.25 32.85
C GLY A 105 5.45 18.65 32.33
N VAL A 106 5.64 17.32 32.40
CA VAL A 106 6.92 16.70 32.04
C VAL A 106 7.13 16.74 30.54
N GLU A 107 8.36 17.02 30.12
CA GLU A 107 8.75 17.00 28.71
C GLU A 107 9.94 16.05 28.52
N LEU A 108 9.82 15.12 27.58
CA LEU A 108 10.91 14.27 27.09
C LEU A 108 11.29 14.75 25.69
N SER A 109 12.53 15.17 25.48
CA SER A 109 13.09 15.41 24.14
C SER A 109 14.11 14.34 23.78
N ILE A 110 14.03 13.78 22.58
CA ILE A 110 14.95 12.76 22.05
C ILE A 110 15.36 13.23 20.65
N GLY A 111 16.59 13.71 20.49
CA GLY A 111 16.99 14.37 19.25
C GLY A 111 16.14 15.61 18.97
N GLU A 112 15.38 15.60 17.88
CA GLU A 112 14.46 16.68 17.49
C GLU A 112 13.01 16.44 17.99
N GLU A 113 12.67 15.20 18.38
CA GLU A 113 11.33 14.86 18.88
C GLU A 113 11.09 15.40 20.29
N ARG A 114 9.83 15.77 20.58
CA ARG A 114 9.36 16.16 21.91
C ARG A 114 8.05 15.46 22.25
N LYS A 115 7.99 14.85 23.43
CA LYS A 115 6.78 14.26 24.02
C LYS A 115 6.48 14.96 25.35
N SER A 116 5.21 15.23 25.65
CA SER A 116 4.81 15.89 26.90
C SER A 116 3.46 15.38 27.40
N GLY A 117 3.14 15.66 28.66
CA GLY A 117 1.80 15.39 29.18
C GLY A 117 1.44 13.90 29.25
N SER A 118 0.22 13.56 28.82
CA SER A 118 -0.34 12.21 28.86
C SER A 118 0.46 11.19 28.06
N ASP A 119 1.12 11.62 26.98
CA ASP A 119 1.90 10.75 26.10
C ASP A 119 3.12 10.13 26.80
N LEU A 120 3.54 10.71 27.93
CA LEU A 120 4.64 10.20 28.75
C LEU A 120 4.22 9.10 29.73
N SER A 121 2.93 9.06 30.09
CA SER A 121 2.39 8.05 31.01
C SER A 121 2.26 6.67 30.35
N SER A 122 2.08 6.64 29.02
CA SER A 122 1.94 5.40 28.23
C SER A 122 3.28 4.77 27.84
N ILE A 123 4.38 5.53 27.84
CA ILE A 123 5.72 5.05 27.44
C ILE A 123 6.53 4.45 28.60
N GLY A 124 5.92 4.28 29.78
CA GLY A 124 6.49 3.51 30.89
C GLY A 124 7.70 4.16 31.57
N LEU A 125 7.79 5.49 31.59
CA LEU A 125 8.89 6.21 32.25
C LEU A 125 8.96 5.98 33.77
N ASP A 126 7.88 5.60 34.43
CA ASP A 126 7.84 5.24 35.86
C ASP A 126 7.77 3.71 36.10
N SER A 127 7.83 2.91 35.03
CA SER A 127 7.81 1.45 35.11
C SER A 127 9.12 0.87 35.65
N GLU A 128 9.09 -0.40 36.06
CA GLU A 128 10.32 -1.10 36.47
C GLU A 128 11.32 -1.23 35.30
N GLU A 129 10.81 -1.40 34.08
CA GLU A 129 11.58 -1.61 32.85
C GLU A 129 12.15 -0.32 32.26
N GLY A 130 11.51 0.82 32.53
CA GLY A 130 11.84 2.14 32.00
C GLY A 130 11.63 2.27 30.49
N TYR A 131 11.94 3.45 29.97
CA TYR A 131 11.84 3.81 28.56
C TYR A 131 13.15 3.56 27.82
N THR A 132 13.10 2.90 26.66
CA THR A 132 14.24 2.66 25.78
C THR A 132 14.49 3.84 24.85
N VAL A 133 15.68 4.43 24.94
CA VAL A 133 16.12 5.49 24.01
C VAL A 133 16.56 4.85 22.69
N PRO A 134 16.03 5.29 21.53
CA PRO A 134 16.45 4.79 20.22
C PRO A 134 17.97 4.92 19.97
N SER A 135 18.53 3.99 19.21
CA SER A 135 19.95 4.03 18.82
C SER A 135 20.25 5.23 17.93
N GLY A 136 21.47 5.79 18.04
CA GLY A 136 21.91 6.92 17.21
C GLY A 136 21.55 8.31 17.74
N ILE A 137 20.85 8.40 18.87
CA ILE A 137 20.47 9.67 19.49
C ILE A 137 21.62 10.27 20.30
N GLU A 138 22.05 11.49 19.96
CA GLU A 138 23.13 12.19 20.66
C GLU A 138 22.65 13.01 21.87
N ASN A 139 21.37 13.43 21.90
CA ASN A 139 20.83 14.31 22.94
C ASN A 139 19.47 13.80 23.43
N VAL A 140 19.34 13.65 24.74
CA VAL A 140 18.08 13.34 25.42
C VAL A 140 17.88 14.34 26.54
N SER A 141 16.67 14.88 26.69
CA SER A 141 16.32 15.75 27.82
C SER A 141 15.03 15.30 28.48
N LEU A 142 15.01 15.30 29.82
CA LEU A 142 13.80 15.21 30.63
C LEU A 142 13.68 16.52 31.40
N SER A 143 12.63 17.28 31.17
CA SER A 143 12.45 18.62 31.70
C SER A 143 11.12 18.75 32.44
N GLN A 144 11.03 19.72 33.35
CA GLN A 144 9.84 19.99 34.18
C GLN A 144 9.36 18.79 35.01
N ILE A 145 10.27 17.91 35.46
CA ILE A 145 9.89 16.76 36.28
C ILE A 145 9.28 17.23 37.61
N GLU A 146 8.07 16.77 37.88
CA GLU A 146 7.28 17.09 39.07
C GLU A 146 6.80 15.81 39.76
N PHE A 147 6.83 15.83 41.09
CA PHE A 147 6.38 14.71 41.92
C PHE A 147 5.28 15.18 42.87
N ARG A 148 4.23 14.37 43.02
CA ARG A 148 3.11 14.63 43.93
C ARG A 148 3.04 13.60 45.04
N GLU A 149 2.74 14.02 46.27
CA GLU A 149 2.68 13.12 47.42
C GLU A 149 1.52 12.10 47.26
N GLY A 150 1.86 10.82 47.07
CA GLY A 150 0.95 9.71 46.85
C GLY A 150 0.18 9.33 48.10
N GLY A 151 -1.15 9.39 48.03
CA GLY A 151 -2.06 9.05 49.14
C GLY A 151 -3.05 10.14 49.51
N LYS A 152 -2.95 11.32 48.90
CA LYS A 152 -4.08 12.22 48.75
C LYS A 152 -4.66 11.99 47.36
N GLU A 153 -5.92 11.52 47.30
CA GLU A 153 -6.86 12.04 46.28
C GLU A 153 -6.61 13.54 46.15
N PRO A 154 -6.74 14.17 44.96
CA PRO A 154 -6.57 15.62 44.86
C PRO A 154 -7.25 16.25 46.06
N ASP A 155 -6.44 16.80 46.98
CA ASP A 155 -6.96 17.70 48.00
C ASP A 155 -7.62 18.73 47.10
N ASP A 156 -8.92 18.77 47.19
CA ASP A 156 -9.91 19.58 46.51
C ASP A 156 -9.68 21.08 46.74
N GLY A 157 -8.43 21.49 46.95
CA GLY A 157 -8.00 22.80 47.41
C GLY A 157 -6.55 23.15 47.05
N GLU A 158 -5.92 22.52 46.06
CA GLU A 158 -5.07 23.38 45.21
C GLU A 158 -6.03 24.24 44.42
N GLU A 159 -6.05 25.54 44.72
CA GLU A 159 -6.57 26.56 43.81
C GLU A 159 -6.00 26.19 42.44
N THR A 160 -6.81 25.57 41.58
CA THR A 160 -6.63 25.74 40.15
C THR A 160 -6.56 27.25 40.02
N ASP A 161 -5.40 27.81 39.75
CA ASP A 161 -5.25 29.23 39.45
C ASP A 161 -6.10 29.44 38.20
N ILE A 162 -7.40 29.70 38.41
CA ILE A 162 -8.36 29.96 37.36
C ILE A 162 -7.85 31.24 36.73
N PRO A 163 -7.37 31.21 35.48
CA PRO A 163 -6.75 32.39 34.89
C PRO A 163 -7.72 33.57 34.96
N ASP A 164 -7.20 34.77 35.20
CA ASP A 164 -8.02 35.99 35.31
C ASP A 164 -9.01 36.09 34.13
N GLY A 165 -10.32 36.09 34.44
CA GLY A 165 -11.40 36.14 33.45
C GLY A 165 -11.99 34.78 33.04
N MET A 166 -11.50 33.68 33.60
CA MET A 166 -12.09 32.33 33.47
C MET A 166 -12.95 31.97 34.70
N ALA A 167 -13.72 30.90 34.58
CA ALA A 167 -14.47 30.24 35.63
C ALA A 167 -14.20 28.73 35.57
N ALA A 168 -14.40 28.02 36.69
CA ALA A 168 -14.33 26.57 36.73
C ALA A 168 -15.71 25.96 36.97
N ALA A 169 -15.98 24.84 36.31
CA ALA A 169 -17.18 24.05 36.49
C ALA A 169 -16.80 22.61 36.87
N ILE A 170 -17.56 22.01 37.78
CA ILE A 170 -17.57 20.57 38.02
C ILE A 170 -18.72 20.00 37.22
N ILE A 171 -18.43 19.09 36.30
CA ILE A 171 -19.41 18.34 35.52
C ILE A 171 -19.54 16.96 36.15
N ASN A 172 -20.67 16.71 36.82
CA ASN A 172 -21.04 15.38 37.28
C ASN A 172 -21.86 14.69 36.18
N LEU A 173 -21.27 13.72 35.51
CA LEU A 173 -21.88 13.01 34.40
C LEU A 173 -22.51 11.70 34.87
N SER A 174 -23.73 11.44 34.44
CA SER A 174 -24.47 10.23 34.78
C SER A 174 -25.44 9.81 33.69
N GLY A 175 -25.93 8.57 33.76
CA GLY A 175 -27.04 8.08 32.94
C GLY A 175 -27.97 7.21 33.78
N PRO A 176 -29.25 7.04 33.38
CA PRO A 176 -30.19 6.21 34.13
C PRO A 176 -29.75 4.75 34.19
N GLU A 177 -30.21 4.01 35.21
CA GLU A 177 -29.94 2.58 35.31
C GLU A 177 -30.66 1.81 34.19
N GLY A 178 -29.94 0.95 33.48
CA GLY A 178 -30.47 0.14 32.38
C GLY A 178 -29.36 -0.58 31.60
N SER A 179 -29.72 -1.26 30.52
CA SER A 179 -28.78 -1.87 29.58
C SER A 179 -29.26 -1.70 28.13
N TRP A 180 -28.31 -1.58 27.20
CA TRP A 180 -28.56 -1.48 25.76
C TRP A 180 -27.85 -2.57 25.00
N ALA A 181 -28.49 -3.07 23.94
CA ALA A 181 -27.81 -3.89 22.94
C ALA A 181 -26.76 -3.05 22.21
N LEU A 182 -25.70 -3.70 21.75
CA LEU A 182 -24.63 -3.00 21.03
C LEU A 182 -25.07 -2.48 19.67
N SER A 183 -24.32 -1.50 19.17
CA SER A 183 -24.52 -0.97 17.82
C SER A 183 -24.41 -2.10 16.79
N PRO A 184 -25.37 -2.27 15.88
CA PRO A 184 -25.16 -3.10 14.70
C PRO A 184 -24.31 -2.38 13.63
N ALA A 185 -24.07 -1.07 13.76
CA ALA A 185 -23.34 -0.27 12.77
C ALA A 185 -21.82 -0.23 12.99
N VAL A 186 -21.37 -0.65 14.16
CA VAL A 186 -19.97 -0.81 14.53
C VAL A 186 -19.86 -2.22 15.07
N ASP A 187 -19.27 -3.14 14.31
CA ASP A 187 -19.23 -4.58 14.61
C ASP A 187 -18.22 -4.88 15.73
N GLU A 188 -18.41 -4.26 16.89
CA GLU A 188 -17.52 -4.37 18.03
C GLU A 188 -18.26 -4.77 19.32
N PRO A 189 -17.93 -5.93 19.91
CA PRO A 189 -18.54 -6.35 21.15
C PRO A 189 -18.02 -5.51 22.33
N TYR A 190 -18.88 -4.74 22.99
CA TYR A 190 -18.70 -4.31 24.37
C TYR A 190 -18.99 -5.49 25.32
N ASP A 191 -18.21 -5.61 26.40
CA ASP A 191 -17.89 -6.87 27.10
C ASP A 191 -18.99 -7.62 27.88
N ILE A 192 -20.26 -7.22 27.85
CA ILE A 192 -21.31 -7.99 28.56
C ILE A 192 -22.03 -8.92 27.61
N LYS A 193 -21.46 -10.12 27.42
CA LYS A 193 -22.19 -11.26 26.84
C LYS A 193 -23.31 -11.69 27.79
N ASN A 194 -24.54 -11.47 27.37
CA ASN A 194 -25.75 -11.96 28.00
C ASN A 194 -25.85 -13.49 27.88
N GLU A 195 -26.69 -14.11 28.71
CA GLU A 195 -26.90 -15.58 28.73
C GLU A 195 -27.40 -16.14 27.38
N ASP A 196 -28.02 -15.30 26.55
CA ASP A 196 -28.50 -15.65 25.21
C ASP A 196 -27.46 -15.44 24.10
N GLY A 197 -26.24 -15.05 24.46
CA GLY A 197 -25.14 -14.77 23.52
C GLY A 197 -25.17 -13.37 22.89
N SER A 198 -26.21 -12.57 23.14
CA SER A 198 -26.20 -11.15 22.77
C SER A 198 -25.20 -10.39 23.63
N ALA A 199 -24.69 -9.26 23.15
CA ALA A 199 -23.85 -8.38 23.94
C ALA A 199 -24.61 -7.11 24.31
N SER A 200 -24.35 -6.58 25.51
CA SER A 200 -24.93 -5.33 25.99
C SER A 200 -23.92 -4.55 26.83
N ALA A 201 -24.20 -3.28 27.11
CA ALA A 201 -23.48 -2.54 28.14
C ALA A 201 -24.45 -1.76 29.04
N PRO A 202 -24.07 -1.46 30.30
CA PRO A 202 -24.90 -0.72 31.23
C PRO A 202 -25.09 0.69 30.71
N TYR A 203 -26.30 1.22 30.81
CA TYR A 203 -26.62 2.50 30.23
C TYR A 203 -25.84 3.67 30.82
N SER A 204 -25.56 3.61 32.13
CA SER A 204 -24.70 4.57 32.80
C SER A 204 -23.29 4.62 32.20
N LYS A 205 -22.78 3.51 31.66
CA LYS A 205 -21.46 3.46 30.98
C LYS A 205 -21.49 4.27 29.67
N TYR A 206 -22.61 4.24 28.94
CA TYR A 206 -22.78 5.01 27.70
C TYR A 206 -22.86 6.52 27.91
N ALA A 207 -23.24 7.00 29.09
CA ALA A 207 -23.16 8.44 29.35
C ALA A 207 -21.71 8.95 29.21
N TYR A 208 -20.73 8.12 29.54
CA TYR A 208 -19.32 8.47 29.53
C TYR A 208 -18.70 8.52 28.12
N VAL A 209 -19.40 8.12 27.06
CA VAL A 209 -18.93 8.31 25.66
C VAL A 209 -19.08 9.75 25.17
N ALA A 210 -19.79 10.59 25.95
CA ALA A 210 -20.00 11.99 25.62
C ALA A 210 -18.91 12.89 26.22
N GLY A 211 -18.18 13.60 25.35
CA GLY A 211 -17.37 14.75 25.73
C GLY A 211 -18.24 16.01 25.83
N ILE A 212 -18.02 16.80 26.87
CA ILE A 212 -18.76 18.05 27.13
C ILE A 212 -17.76 19.20 27.24
N SER A 213 -18.03 20.31 26.56
CA SER A 213 -17.33 21.57 26.82
C SER A 213 -18.29 22.72 27.09
N ILE A 214 -17.80 23.76 27.77
CA ILE A 214 -18.59 24.94 28.13
C ILE A 214 -18.02 26.16 27.43
N ASN A 215 -18.84 26.89 26.68
CA ASN A 215 -18.45 28.09 25.93
C ASN A 215 -17.19 27.90 25.08
N GLY A 216 -17.05 26.72 24.45
CA GLY A 216 -15.90 26.40 23.61
C GLY A 216 -14.59 26.14 24.36
N SER A 217 -14.65 25.83 25.67
CA SER A 217 -13.51 25.33 26.44
C SER A 217 -13.00 23.98 25.91
N ASP A 218 -11.93 23.50 26.54
CA ASP A 218 -11.54 22.10 26.44
C ASP A 218 -12.68 21.19 26.89
N ARG A 219 -12.68 19.98 26.36
CA ARG A 219 -13.69 18.96 26.62
C ARG A 219 -13.33 18.15 27.86
N THR A 220 -14.36 17.65 28.53
CA THR A 220 -14.21 16.53 29.46
C THR A 220 -13.64 15.32 28.72
N ASN A 221 -12.87 14.50 29.44
CA ASN A 221 -12.52 13.17 28.99
C ASN A 221 -13.79 12.34 28.79
N ARG A 222 -13.71 11.39 27.86
CA ARG A 222 -14.78 10.45 27.52
C ARG A 222 -14.18 9.09 27.25
N MET A 223 -15.04 8.09 27.27
CA MET A 223 -14.71 6.74 26.84
C MET A 223 -14.52 6.70 25.34
N MET A 224 -13.37 6.17 24.90
CA MET A 224 -13.09 5.99 23.48
C MET A 224 -13.74 4.70 22.96
N HIS A 225 -14.28 4.74 21.75
CA HIS A 225 -14.96 3.60 21.08
C HIS A 225 -14.13 2.31 21.09
N TYR A 226 -12.82 2.42 20.88
CA TYR A 226 -11.92 1.26 20.74
C TYR A 226 -11.31 0.78 22.06
N ASN A 227 -11.54 1.48 23.19
CA ASN A 227 -10.90 1.17 24.46
C ASN A 227 -11.88 0.60 25.48
N LYS A 228 -12.03 -0.73 25.44
CA LYS A 228 -13.09 -1.49 26.11
C LYS A 228 -12.91 -1.60 27.63
N ASP A 229 -11.65 -1.51 28.08
CA ASP A 229 -11.21 -1.69 29.46
C ASP A 229 -11.01 -0.37 30.24
N GLU A 230 -11.45 0.77 29.70
CA GLU A 230 -11.23 2.06 30.37
C GLU A 230 -11.89 2.12 31.75
N ASP A 231 -11.09 2.56 32.73
CA ASP A 231 -11.54 2.84 34.08
C ASP A 231 -12.43 4.07 34.10
N THR A 232 -13.73 3.86 34.31
CA THR A 232 -14.72 4.94 34.30
C THR A 232 -14.74 5.79 35.56
N ARG A 233 -13.96 5.44 36.60
CA ARG A 233 -14.00 6.12 37.91
C ARG A 233 -13.71 7.62 37.83
N ASN A 234 -12.95 8.06 36.83
CA ASN A 234 -12.60 9.46 36.64
C ASN A 234 -13.47 10.19 35.59
N LEU A 235 -14.42 9.49 34.97
CA LEU A 235 -15.30 10.07 33.94
C LEU A 235 -16.59 10.66 34.55
N GLU A 236 -16.95 10.24 35.76
CA GLU A 236 -18.20 10.62 36.43
C GLU A 236 -18.20 12.06 36.96
N SER A 237 -17.04 12.61 37.30
CA SER A 237 -16.91 13.97 37.83
C SER A 237 -15.63 14.61 37.33
N GLN A 238 -15.75 15.67 36.54
CA GLN A 238 -14.63 16.28 35.85
C GLN A 238 -14.65 17.81 35.96
N ILE A 239 -13.48 18.44 36.03
CA ILE A 239 -13.35 19.90 36.10
C ILE A 239 -13.13 20.47 34.70
N VAL A 240 -13.92 21.47 34.32
CA VAL A 240 -13.78 22.21 33.07
C VAL A 240 -13.54 23.68 33.39
N VAL A 241 -12.47 24.27 32.84
CA VAL A 241 -12.19 25.70 32.92
C VAL A 241 -12.70 26.38 31.66
N PHE A 242 -13.54 27.40 31.82
CA PHE A 242 -14.22 28.03 30.70
C PHE A 242 -14.27 29.55 30.84
N LYS A 243 -14.44 30.22 29.71
CA LYS A 243 -14.63 31.67 29.68
C LYS A 243 -16.07 32.02 29.97
N LYS A 244 -16.29 32.94 30.91
CA LYS A 244 -17.64 33.44 31.22
C LYS A 244 -18.06 34.50 30.21
N ASP A 245 -18.87 34.12 29.22
CA ASP A 245 -19.37 35.05 28.19
C ASP A 245 -20.69 35.75 28.58
N SER A 246 -21.42 35.21 29.55
CA SER A 246 -22.68 35.75 30.09
C SER A 246 -22.73 35.57 31.60
N GLU A 247 -23.41 36.47 32.30
CA GLU A 247 -23.53 36.41 33.77
C GLU A 247 -24.44 35.28 34.25
N ASP A 248 -25.45 34.91 33.45
CA ASP A 248 -26.58 34.10 33.89
C ASP A 248 -26.68 32.73 33.20
N SER A 249 -25.95 32.52 32.10
CA SER A 249 -26.06 31.31 31.31
C SER A 249 -24.78 30.93 30.58
N VAL A 250 -24.69 29.68 30.17
CA VAL A 250 -23.61 29.11 29.36
C VAL A 250 -24.16 28.30 28.18
N THR A 251 -23.29 28.02 27.22
CA THR A 251 -23.54 27.06 26.14
C THR A 251 -22.73 25.81 26.43
N PHE A 252 -23.39 24.65 26.42
CA PHE A 252 -22.71 23.36 26.43
C PHE A 252 -22.59 22.87 25.00
N THR A 253 -21.40 22.45 24.61
CA THR A 253 -21.19 21.66 23.40
C THR A 253 -21.10 20.21 23.82
N PHE A 254 -21.97 19.36 23.26
CA PHE A 254 -21.93 17.92 23.40
C PHE A 254 -21.22 17.30 22.21
N ASN A 255 -20.50 16.22 22.47
CA ASN A 255 -19.80 15.48 21.45
C ASN A 255 -19.76 14.00 21.77
N THR A 256 -20.22 13.18 20.84
CA THR A 256 -20.20 11.72 20.94
C THR A 256 -19.52 11.15 19.72
N SER A 257 -19.09 9.89 19.77
CA SER A 257 -18.70 9.18 18.56
C SER A 257 -19.90 9.10 17.60
N TRP A 258 -19.63 8.98 16.31
CA TRP A 258 -20.67 8.96 15.27
C TRP A 258 -21.66 7.81 15.39
N SER A 259 -21.31 6.74 16.12
CA SER A 259 -22.21 5.61 16.34
C SER A 259 -23.14 5.76 17.53
N ASP A 260 -23.15 6.91 18.20
CA ASP A 260 -23.98 7.16 19.38
C ASP A 260 -25.03 8.26 19.14
N ARG A 261 -26.19 8.08 19.77
CA ARG A 261 -27.30 9.04 19.81
C ARG A 261 -27.60 9.46 21.24
N ILE A 262 -27.53 10.76 21.48
CA ILE A 262 -28.10 11.37 22.68
C ILE A 262 -29.61 11.56 22.47
N GLU A 263 -30.42 10.91 23.28
CA GLU A 263 -31.89 10.99 23.24
C GLU A 263 -32.45 12.04 24.20
N GLU A 264 -31.75 12.32 25.31
CA GLU A 264 -32.17 13.30 26.31
C GLU A 264 -30.96 13.87 27.03
N VAL A 265 -31.00 15.18 27.31
CA VAL A 265 -30.04 15.90 28.15
C VAL A 265 -30.79 16.55 29.30
N LYS A 266 -30.41 16.24 30.55
CA LYS A 266 -30.81 17.01 31.72
C LYS A 266 -29.59 17.66 32.36
N VAL A 267 -29.72 18.94 32.70
CA VAL A 267 -28.71 19.66 33.50
C VAL A 267 -29.37 20.22 34.74
N ASN A 268 -28.85 19.86 35.92
CA ASN A 268 -29.40 20.22 37.23
C ASN A 268 -30.91 19.89 37.33
N GLY A 269 -31.31 18.73 36.79
CA GLY A 269 -32.70 18.26 36.77
C GLY A 269 -33.62 18.95 35.75
N THR A 270 -33.14 19.92 34.98
CA THR A 270 -33.90 20.57 33.91
C THR A 270 -33.63 19.89 32.57
N VAL A 271 -34.66 19.46 31.86
CA VAL A 271 -34.56 18.88 30.51
C VAL A 271 -34.31 19.99 29.50
N TYR A 272 -33.29 19.84 28.65
CA TYR A 272 -33.00 20.76 27.56
C TYR A 272 -33.31 20.11 26.20
N SER A 273 -33.74 20.92 25.24
CA SER A 273 -33.99 20.46 23.88
C SER A 273 -32.66 20.24 23.17
N ILE A 274 -32.51 19.08 22.53
CA ILE A 274 -31.42 18.79 21.61
C ILE A 274 -31.72 19.51 20.29
N SER A 275 -30.74 20.24 19.77
CA SER A 275 -30.85 21.03 18.54
C SER A 275 -30.66 20.17 17.28
N LEU A 276 -29.95 19.05 17.42
CA LEU A 276 -29.71 18.05 16.39
C LEU A 276 -30.92 17.14 16.20
N ASP A 277 -31.40 17.03 14.95
CA ASP A 277 -32.34 16.00 14.54
C ASP A 277 -31.57 14.80 13.97
N TYR A 278 -31.42 13.75 14.75
CA TYR A 278 -30.72 12.52 14.34
C TYR A 278 -31.40 11.79 13.19
N ASP A 279 -32.68 12.07 12.94
CA ASP A 279 -33.48 11.41 11.91
C ASP A 279 -33.50 12.24 10.59
N ASP A 280 -32.97 13.47 10.60
CA ASP A 280 -32.75 14.31 9.41
C ASP A 280 -31.30 14.20 8.93
N ARG A 281 -31.11 13.61 7.75
CA ARG A 281 -29.79 13.38 7.13
C ARG A 281 -28.90 14.62 7.12
N TYR A 282 -29.44 15.77 6.73
CA TYR A 282 -28.66 17.00 6.64
C TYR A 282 -28.23 17.50 8.02
N SER A 283 -29.15 17.47 8.99
CA SER A 283 -28.84 17.84 10.37
C SER A 283 -27.78 16.92 10.96
N TRP A 284 -27.83 15.62 10.67
CA TRP A 284 -26.84 14.65 11.14
C TRP A 284 -25.47 14.87 10.50
N LEU A 285 -25.41 14.98 9.17
CA LEU A 285 -24.16 15.21 8.43
C LEU A 285 -23.49 16.52 8.83
N THR A 286 -24.25 17.60 9.01
CA THR A 286 -23.70 18.90 9.45
C THR A 286 -23.23 18.89 10.90
N ALA A 287 -23.71 17.95 11.72
CA ALA A 287 -23.19 17.72 13.07
C ALA A 287 -21.98 16.78 13.09
N PHE A 288 -21.71 16.06 11.99
CA PHE A 288 -20.61 15.12 11.88
C PHE A 288 -19.29 15.83 11.53
N GLY A 289 -18.22 15.49 12.25
CA GLY A 289 -16.85 15.89 11.94
C GLY A 289 -15.84 15.17 12.82
N ASN A 290 -14.69 14.79 12.27
CA ASN A 290 -13.63 14.00 12.94
C ASN A 290 -14.15 12.74 13.65
N GLN A 291 -15.01 11.97 12.97
CA GLN A 291 -15.67 10.78 13.53
C GLN A 291 -16.55 11.05 14.77
N ASP A 292 -16.91 12.31 15.00
CA ASP A 292 -17.80 12.68 16.09
C ASP A 292 -19.08 13.35 15.59
N ILE A 293 -20.12 13.27 16.42
CA ILE A 293 -21.35 14.06 16.29
C ILE A 293 -21.32 15.16 17.33
N ARG A 294 -21.46 16.42 16.90
CA ARG A 294 -21.37 17.62 17.74
C ARG A 294 -22.63 18.47 17.64
N PHE A 295 -23.14 18.91 18.78
CA PHE A 295 -24.21 19.92 18.83
C PHE A 295 -24.13 20.78 20.09
N ASP A 296 -24.72 21.97 20.01
CA ASP A 296 -24.73 22.94 21.11
C ASP A 296 -26.12 23.06 21.75
N ILE A 297 -26.11 23.22 23.08
CA ILE A 297 -27.27 23.65 23.88
C ILE A 297 -26.91 24.97 24.56
N SER A 298 -27.48 26.06 24.07
CA SER A 298 -27.32 27.39 24.67
C SER A 298 -28.37 27.69 25.74
N GLY A 299 -28.04 28.63 26.63
CA GLY A 299 -28.98 29.13 27.63
C GLY A 299 -29.12 28.23 28.86
N ILE A 300 -28.15 27.37 29.11
CA ILE A 300 -28.07 26.57 30.34
C ILE A 300 -27.78 27.53 31.49
N VAL A 301 -28.67 27.55 32.48
CA VAL A 301 -28.61 28.51 33.59
C VAL A 301 -27.39 28.22 34.45
N LEU A 302 -26.58 29.25 34.73
CA LEU A 302 -25.46 29.15 35.65
C LEU A 302 -25.98 28.89 37.08
N PRO A 303 -25.56 27.80 37.75
CA PRO A 303 -25.92 27.55 39.13
C PRO A 303 -25.23 28.57 40.06
N THR A 304 -25.64 28.58 41.32
CA THR A 304 -24.85 29.31 42.33
C THR A 304 -23.53 28.57 42.52
N PRO A 305 -22.37 29.26 42.46
CA PRO A 305 -21.09 28.60 42.66
C PRO A 305 -20.97 28.04 44.08
N ASP A 306 -20.16 27.01 44.24
CA ASP A 306 -19.82 26.38 45.51
C ASP A 306 -18.98 27.32 46.41
N SER A 307 -18.52 26.79 47.56
CA SER A 307 -17.69 27.56 48.50
C SER A 307 -16.34 27.98 47.94
N GLU A 308 -15.90 27.38 46.84
CA GLU A 308 -14.62 27.64 46.16
C GLU A 308 -14.81 28.45 44.86
N GLY A 309 -16.04 28.88 44.57
CA GLY A 309 -16.34 29.69 43.38
C GLY A 309 -16.57 28.87 42.11
N ARG A 310 -16.67 27.53 42.20
CA ARG A 310 -16.88 26.63 41.05
C ARG A 310 -18.36 26.39 40.80
N TYR A 311 -18.75 26.30 39.54
CA TYR A 311 -20.13 26.00 39.15
C TYR A 311 -20.35 24.49 39.06
N VAL A 312 -21.27 23.93 39.84
CA VAL A 312 -21.55 22.48 39.82
C VAL A 312 -22.72 22.18 38.90
N PHE A 313 -22.50 21.33 37.90
CA PHE A 313 -23.52 20.87 36.96
C PHE A 313 -23.69 19.36 37.06
N ASP A 314 -24.88 18.93 37.48
CA ASP A 314 -25.31 17.53 37.39
C ASP A 314 -25.91 17.30 36.00
N VAL A 315 -25.17 16.61 35.14
CA VAL A 315 -25.55 16.29 33.76
C VAL A 315 -25.97 14.82 33.70
N GLU A 316 -27.24 14.58 33.42
CA GLU A 316 -27.79 13.24 33.15
C GLU A 316 -28.02 13.10 31.64
N LEU A 317 -27.35 12.15 31.01
CA LEU A 317 -27.46 11.84 29.60
C LEU A 317 -28.17 10.52 29.37
N LYS A 318 -29.09 10.53 28.41
CA LYS A 318 -29.72 9.35 27.85
C LYS A 318 -29.04 9.06 26.49
N VAL A 319 -27.97 8.24 26.47
CA VAL A 319 -27.17 7.93 25.25
C VAL A 319 -27.28 6.46 24.85
N ARG A 320 -27.63 6.17 23.60
CA ARG A 320 -27.64 4.80 23.05
C ARG A 320 -26.86 4.73 21.74
N PRO A 321 -26.44 3.54 21.31
CA PRO A 321 -25.98 3.36 19.94
C PRO A 321 -27.05 3.74 18.89
N ILE A 322 -26.60 4.24 17.74
CA ILE A 322 -27.44 4.40 16.55
C ILE A 322 -27.76 3.04 15.94
N THR A 323 -28.88 2.96 15.24
CA THR A 323 -29.24 1.83 14.39
C THR A 323 -28.61 1.99 13.01
N TRP A 324 -28.61 0.92 12.21
CA TRP A 324 -28.14 0.97 10.83
C TRP A 324 -28.89 2.00 9.98
N ASP A 325 -30.16 2.26 10.28
CA ASP A 325 -31.01 3.26 9.59
C ASP A 325 -30.75 4.71 9.99
N GLU A 326 -30.00 4.92 11.05
CA GLU A 326 -29.63 6.24 11.58
C GLU A 326 -28.18 6.61 11.21
N CYS A 327 -27.45 5.75 10.49
CA CYS A 327 -26.11 6.03 9.99
C CYS A 327 -26.18 6.62 8.57
N PHE A 328 -25.61 7.81 8.38
CA PHE A 328 -25.63 8.53 7.11
C PHE A 328 -24.28 8.65 6.42
N VAL A 329 -23.25 7.97 6.92
CA VAL A 329 -21.88 7.99 6.37
C VAL A 329 -21.39 6.59 6.09
N GLY A 330 -20.52 6.47 5.10
CA GLY A 330 -19.62 5.34 4.90
C GLY A 330 -18.19 5.78 5.18
N ASN A 331 -17.44 4.94 5.88
CA ASN A 331 -16.01 5.09 6.11
C ASN A 331 -15.27 4.11 5.21
N PHE A 332 -14.46 4.63 4.30
CA PHE A 332 -13.75 3.92 3.26
C PHE A 332 -12.27 3.81 3.63
N LEU A 333 -11.73 2.60 3.69
CA LEU A 333 -10.33 2.33 4.03
C LEU A 333 -9.63 1.52 2.94
N TRP A 334 -8.37 1.87 2.68
CA TRP A 334 -7.47 1.12 1.80
C TRP A 334 -6.02 1.21 2.30
N SER A 335 -5.17 0.30 1.84
CA SER A 335 -3.74 0.29 2.16
C SER A 335 -2.93 -0.37 1.05
N LYS A 336 -1.73 0.15 0.77
CA LYS A 336 -0.74 -0.56 -0.05
C LYS A 336 0.34 -1.26 0.79
N ASP A 337 0.19 -1.25 2.11
CA ASP A 337 1.17 -1.87 3.01
C ASP A 337 1.03 -3.41 3.02
N GLU A 338 2.16 -4.10 2.79
CA GLU A 338 2.26 -5.56 2.81
C GLU A 338 1.83 -6.19 4.13
N HIS A 339 1.85 -5.44 5.24
CA HIS A 339 1.31 -5.82 6.54
C HIS A 339 -0.14 -6.31 6.44
N PHE A 340 -0.93 -5.63 5.60
CA PHE A 340 -2.34 -5.92 5.35
C PHE A 340 -2.58 -6.84 4.16
N SER A 341 -1.52 -7.25 3.45
CA SER A 341 -1.66 -8.16 2.32
C SER A 341 -2.29 -9.49 2.75
N PRO A 342 -2.89 -10.27 1.83
CA PRO A 342 -3.48 -11.58 2.16
C PRO A 342 -2.50 -12.56 2.83
N GLU A 343 -1.20 -12.37 2.61
CA GLU A 343 -0.11 -13.17 3.20
C GLU A 343 0.61 -12.47 4.35
N GLY A 344 0.20 -11.23 4.67
CA GLY A 344 0.79 -10.39 5.69
C GLY A 344 0.49 -10.88 7.12
N PRO A 345 1.17 -10.28 8.12
CA PRO A 345 0.93 -10.56 9.54
C PRO A 345 -0.48 -10.17 10.03
N ASP A 346 -1.15 -9.20 9.40
CA ASP A 346 -2.53 -8.78 9.72
C ASP A 346 -3.38 -8.68 8.44
N PRO A 347 -3.68 -9.81 7.79
CA PRO A 347 -4.31 -9.82 6.47
C PRO A 347 -5.70 -9.18 6.53
N SER A 348 -5.95 -8.24 5.63
CA SER A 348 -7.16 -7.44 5.60
C SER A 348 -7.67 -7.26 4.16
N ASP A 349 -8.96 -6.97 4.03
CA ASP A 349 -9.63 -6.74 2.75
C ASP A 349 -9.45 -5.30 2.21
N ILE A 350 -8.58 -4.51 2.84
CA ILE A 350 -8.21 -3.13 2.44
C ILE A 350 -6.98 -3.07 1.52
N TYR A 351 -6.27 -4.17 1.31
CA TYR A 351 -4.98 -4.15 0.61
C TYR A 351 -5.15 -3.96 -0.90
N ILE A 352 -4.41 -3.01 -1.49
CA ILE A 352 -4.39 -2.72 -2.94
C ILE A 352 -3.02 -2.98 -3.58
N GLY A 353 -2.01 -3.36 -2.80
CA GLY A 353 -0.69 -3.81 -3.26
C GLY A 353 0.03 -2.88 -4.24
N HIS A 354 0.63 -3.48 -5.28
CA HIS A 354 1.39 -2.81 -6.36
C HIS A 354 0.49 -1.99 -7.30
N SER A 355 -0.36 -1.14 -6.73
CA SER A 355 -1.22 -0.22 -7.46
C SER A 355 -1.34 1.12 -6.74
N SER A 356 -1.64 2.16 -7.52
CA SER A 356 -2.01 3.48 -7.03
C SER A 356 -3.52 3.67 -7.10
N LEU A 357 -4.05 4.41 -6.14
CA LEU A 357 -5.44 4.82 -6.12
C LEU A 357 -5.55 6.30 -6.50
N ILE A 358 -6.47 6.59 -7.43
CA ILE A 358 -6.79 7.95 -7.88
C ILE A 358 -8.27 8.18 -7.66
N LEU A 359 -8.62 9.14 -6.80
CA LEU A 359 -10.02 9.52 -6.57
C LEU A 359 -10.41 10.62 -7.57
N GLU A 360 -11.40 10.34 -8.43
CA GLU A 360 -11.79 11.23 -9.54
C GLU A 360 -13.04 12.06 -9.24
N SER A 361 -14.04 11.44 -8.64
CA SER A 361 -15.24 12.17 -8.25
C SER A 361 -16.07 11.46 -7.21
N VAL A 362 -16.84 12.25 -6.47
CA VAL A 362 -17.85 11.77 -5.54
C VAL A 362 -19.15 12.53 -5.82
N ASP A 363 -20.19 11.79 -6.16
CA ASP A 363 -21.55 12.28 -6.29
C ASP A 363 -22.36 11.85 -5.06
N PHE A 364 -22.91 12.80 -4.31
CA PHE A 364 -23.64 12.47 -3.09
C PHE A 364 -24.79 13.44 -2.81
N ASN A 365 -25.78 12.96 -2.04
CA ASN A 365 -26.86 13.79 -1.54
C ASN A 365 -26.67 14.06 -0.04
N ASN A 366 -26.68 15.33 0.36
CA ASN A 366 -26.53 15.71 1.77
C ASN A 366 -27.87 15.81 2.53
N GLY A 367 -28.99 15.44 1.91
CA GLY A 367 -30.36 15.58 2.42
C GLY A 367 -31.07 16.87 1.98
N ARG A 368 -30.37 17.78 1.29
CA ARG A 368 -30.93 19.03 0.75
C ARG A 368 -30.74 19.15 -0.75
N GLU A 369 -29.57 18.76 -1.24
CA GLU A 369 -29.20 18.84 -2.65
C GLU A 369 -28.24 17.72 -3.05
N ASP A 370 -28.14 17.51 -4.37
CA ASP A 370 -27.16 16.62 -4.98
C ASP A 370 -25.89 17.42 -5.25
N ILE A 371 -24.75 16.90 -4.79
CA ILE A 371 -23.44 17.50 -4.89
C ILE A 371 -22.57 16.63 -5.79
N HIS A 372 -21.88 17.26 -6.73
CA HIS A 372 -20.84 16.64 -7.54
C HIS A 372 -19.49 17.24 -7.13
N TRP A 373 -18.65 16.43 -6.50
CA TRP A 373 -17.31 16.79 -6.08
C TRP A 373 -16.30 16.15 -7.03
N GLN A 374 -15.67 16.95 -7.90
CA GLN A 374 -14.52 16.47 -8.67
C GLN A 374 -13.26 16.58 -7.84
N ILE A 375 -12.52 15.49 -7.80
CA ILE A 375 -11.27 15.33 -7.07
C ILE A 375 -10.28 14.81 -8.10
N ASP A 376 -9.05 15.29 -8.07
CA ASP A 376 -8.00 14.70 -8.89
C ASP A 376 -6.83 14.46 -7.93
N ALA A 377 -7.05 13.46 -7.06
CA ALA A 377 -6.16 13.13 -5.96
C ALA A 377 -5.58 11.74 -6.20
N GLU A 378 -4.28 11.71 -6.47
CA GLU A 378 -3.49 10.50 -6.57
C GLU A 378 -2.76 10.27 -5.24
N ASP A 379 -2.68 9.00 -4.82
CA ASP A 379 -1.74 8.60 -3.77
C ASP A 379 -0.30 8.68 -4.29
N ASP A 380 0.32 9.85 -4.14
CA ASP A 380 1.73 10.07 -4.40
C ASP A 380 2.64 9.70 -3.21
N GLY A 381 2.10 9.04 -2.19
CA GLY A 381 2.82 8.68 -0.97
C GLY A 381 3.09 9.87 -0.04
N THR A 382 2.36 10.98 -0.18
CA THR A 382 2.46 12.14 0.72
C THR A 382 1.19 12.37 1.53
N ASP A 383 1.38 12.80 2.78
CA ASP A 383 0.29 13.15 3.68
C ASP A 383 -0.51 14.33 3.12
N LYS A 384 -1.76 14.06 2.74
CA LYS A 384 -2.69 15.06 2.25
C LYS A 384 -4.10 14.75 2.70
N GLU A 385 -4.78 15.79 3.15
CA GLU A 385 -6.20 15.78 3.48
C GLU A 385 -6.93 16.70 2.50
N TYR A 386 -8.02 16.19 1.95
CA TYR A 386 -8.90 16.88 1.02
C TYR A 386 -10.30 16.85 1.59
N THR A 387 -10.90 18.02 1.76
CA THR A 387 -12.27 18.15 2.25
C THR A 387 -13.11 18.87 1.21
N TYR A 388 -14.36 18.46 1.03
CA TYR A 388 -15.27 19.20 0.18
C TYR A 388 -15.49 20.60 0.76
N GLU A 389 -15.23 21.63 -0.04
CA GLU A 389 -15.45 23.02 0.32
C GLU A 389 -16.42 23.70 -0.64
N GLU A 390 -17.41 24.41 -0.09
CA GLU A 390 -18.28 25.28 -0.88
C GLU A 390 -18.41 26.65 -0.23
N ASN A 391 -18.23 27.72 -1.03
CA ASN A 391 -18.31 29.10 -0.55
C ASN A 391 -17.38 29.41 0.66
N GLY A 392 -16.26 28.69 0.79
CA GLY A 392 -15.30 28.82 1.89
C GLY A 392 -15.74 28.13 3.18
N VAL A 393 -16.72 27.22 3.11
CA VAL A 393 -17.13 26.35 4.21
C VAL A 393 -16.67 24.93 3.89
N SER A 394 -15.86 24.36 4.78
CA SER A 394 -15.46 22.94 4.77
C SER A 394 -16.60 22.07 5.26
N TYR A 395 -16.78 20.91 4.63
CA TYR A 395 -17.76 19.90 5.00
C TYR A 395 -17.07 18.62 5.43
N ASP A 396 -16.81 18.51 6.74
CA ASP A 396 -16.02 17.42 7.34
C ASP A 396 -16.65 16.02 7.17
N TYR A 397 -17.92 15.94 6.78
CA TYR A 397 -18.61 14.69 6.43
C TYR A 397 -18.29 14.16 5.02
N ALA A 398 -17.51 14.91 4.24
CA ALA A 398 -17.01 14.54 2.93
C ALA A 398 -15.52 14.90 2.86
N HIS A 399 -14.68 13.98 3.33
CA HIS A 399 -13.23 14.14 3.35
C HIS A 399 -12.51 12.87 2.87
N PHE A 400 -11.33 13.06 2.33
CA PHE A 400 -10.41 12.03 1.84
C PHE A 400 -9.02 12.36 2.38
N SER A 401 -8.38 11.40 3.02
CA SER A 401 -7.09 11.54 3.69
C SER A 401 -6.17 10.40 3.31
N MET A 402 -4.92 10.74 3.01
CA MET A 402 -3.82 9.81 2.79
C MET A 402 -2.81 10.07 3.90
N LYS A 403 -2.44 9.04 4.68
CA LYS A 403 -1.68 9.21 5.91
C LYS A 403 -0.48 8.26 5.99
N TYR A 404 0.64 8.78 6.51
CA TYR A 404 1.81 8.05 7.00
C TYR A 404 2.31 8.64 8.34
N PRO A 405 2.39 7.88 9.45
CA PRO A 405 3.37 8.18 10.49
C PRO A 405 4.78 7.80 10.02
N GLU A 406 5.82 8.55 10.39
CA GLU A 406 7.24 8.42 9.96
C GLU A 406 7.86 6.99 9.99
N ASN A 407 7.19 5.97 10.53
CA ASN A 407 7.66 4.59 10.61
C ASN A 407 6.63 3.48 10.25
N ASP A 408 5.42 3.75 9.73
CA ASP A 408 4.48 2.64 9.46
C ASP A 408 3.36 2.96 8.46
N CYS A 409 3.25 2.16 7.39
CA CYS A 409 2.10 1.98 6.50
C CYS A 409 1.46 3.20 5.81
N SER A 410 1.50 3.21 4.47
CA SER A 410 0.65 4.08 3.64
C SER A 410 -0.78 3.53 3.58
N MET A 411 -1.62 4.05 4.47
CA MET A 411 -3.06 3.81 4.50
C MET A 411 -3.79 5.09 4.08
N GLY A 412 -4.98 4.92 3.53
CA GLY A 412 -5.88 6.03 3.30
C GLY A 412 -7.25 5.80 3.93
N GLU A 413 -7.91 6.90 4.25
CA GLU A 413 -9.29 6.92 4.72
C GLU A 413 -10.13 7.94 3.94
N MET A 414 -11.39 7.64 3.74
CA MET A 414 -12.36 8.58 3.18
C MET A 414 -13.67 8.43 3.91
N VAL A 415 -14.22 9.52 4.44
CA VAL A 415 -15.56 9.53 5.00
C VAL A 415 -16.45 10.38 4.14
N ILE A 416 -17.52 9.76 3.65
CA ILE A 416 -18.47 10.37 2.73
C ILE A 416 -19.89 9.88 3.05
N PRO A 417 -20.93 10.62 2.62
CA PRO A 417 -22.30 10.20 2.88
C PRO A 417 -22.63 8.83 2.27
N GLU A 418 -23.40 8.01 3.00
CA GLU A 418 -23.87 6.71 2.50
C GLU A 418 -24.71 6.87 1.23
N GLY A 419 -24.63 5.93 0.30
CA GLY A 419 -25.28 6.02 -1.01
C GLY A 419 -24.61 7.00 -1.97
N ALA A 420 -23.45 7.57 -1.62
CA ALA A 420 -22.61 8.29 -2.57
C ALA A 420 -22.13 7.37 -3.69
N GLU A 421 -22.12 7.87 -4.93
CA GLU A 421 -21.44 7.23 -6.06
C GLU A 421 -20.01 7.78 -6.11
N VAL A 422 -19.03 6.91 -5.89
CA VAL A 422 -17.59 7.24 -5.93
C VAL A 422 -17.03 6.69 -7.22
N THR A 423 -16.32 7.52 -7.98
CA THR A 423 -15.55 7.11 -9.15
C THR A 423 -14.06 7.25 -8.86
N MET A 424 -13.31 6.18 -9.10
CA MET A 424 -11.88 6.11 -8.87
C MET A 424 -11.16 5.29 -9.92
N LYS A 425 -9.84 5.46 -9.99
CA LYS A 425 -8.94 4.57 -10.71
C LYS A 425 -8.06 3.80 -9.75
N ILE A 426 -7.88 2.51 -10.04
CA ILE A 426 -6.89 1.66 -9.38
C ILE A 426 -5.91 1.21 -10.45
N VAL A 427 -4.75 1.86 -10.48
CA VAL A 427 -3.76 1.77 -11.56
C VAL A 427 -2.62 0.87 -11.09
N PRO A 428 -2.46 -0.35 -11.64
CA PRO A 428 -1.35 -1.21 -11.26
C PRO A 428 -0.02 -0.66 -11.78
N GLU A 429 1.06 -0.91 -11.03
CA GLU A 429 2.43 -0.68 -11.48
C GLU A 429 2.74 -1.50 -12.74
N TYR A 430 3.74 -1.08 -13.53
CA TYR A 430 4.20 -1.87 -14.67
C TYR A 430 4.66 -3.27 -14.22
N GLY A 431 4.21 -4.31 -14.94
CA GLY A 431 4.44 -5.71 -14.60
C GLY A 431 3.40 -6.30 -13.64
N TYR A 432 2.35 -5.55 -13.29
CA TYR A 432 1.28 -6.01 -12.41
C TYR A 432 -0.11 -5.78 -13.05
N GLN A 433 -1.09 -6.57 -12.59
CA GLN A 433 -2.48 -6.44 -13.00
C GLN A 433 -3.44 -6.57 -11.82
N VAL A 434 -4.55 -5.82 -11.88
CA VAL A 434 -5.67 -5.95 -10.94
C VAL A 434 -6.55 -7.12 -11.39
N LYS A 435 -6.49 -8.24 -10.66
CA LYS A 435 -7.19 -9.49 -10.97
C LYS A 435 -8.64 -9.47 -10.50
N SER A 436 -8.85 -9.00 -9.27
CA SER A 436 -10.16 -8.88 -8.63
C SER A 436 -10.15 -7.84 -7.54
N PHE A 437 -11.34 -7.51 -7.04
CA PHE A 437 -11.52 -6.61 -5.90
C PHE A 437 -12.06 -7.36 -4.70
N SER A 438 -11.69 -6.92 -3.49
CA SER A 438 -12.25 -7.36 -2.22
C SER A 438 -13.05 -6.23 -1.57
N GLY A 439 -14.02 -6.60 -0.73
CA GLY A 439 -14.90 -5.65 -0.03
C GLY A 439 -15.99 -5.02 -0.91
N VAL A 440 -15.96 -5.27 -2.22
CA VAL A 440 -16.96 -4.78 -3.19
C VAL A 440 -17.43 -5.89 -4.14
N ASP A 441 -18.70 -5.85 -4.54
CA ASP A 441 -19.33 -6.90 -5.36
C ASP A 441 -19.83 -6.32 -6.70
N PHE A 442 -19.27 -6.83 -7.81
CA PHE A 442 -19.69 -6.51 -9.18
C PHE A 442 -20.99 -7.22 -9.58
N GLU A 443 -21.24 -8.42 -9.06
CA GLU A 443 -22.43 -9.23 -9.38
C GLU A 443 -23.70 -8.63 -8.76
N GLU A 444 -23.59 -8.01 -7.59
CA GLU A 444 -24.69 -7.29 -6.95
C GLU A 444 -24.95 -5.90 -7.58
N GLY A 445 -24.13 -5.48 -8.55
CA GLY A 445 -24.29 -4.22 -9.29
C GLY A 445 -23.89 -2.97 -8.50
N ASN A 446 -23.22 -3.16 -7.36
CA ASN A 446 -22.71 -2.08 -6.52
C ASN A 446 -21.43 -1.47 -7.09
N VAL A 447 -20.71 -2.19 -7.95
CA VAL A 447 -19.55 -1.69 -8.72
C VAL A 447 -19.84 -1.76 -10.21
N LYS A 448 -19.41 -0.74 -10.95
CA LYS A 448 -19.55 -0.65 -12.40
C LYS A 448 -18.21 -0.25 -13.01
N LEU A 449 -17.81 -0.97 -14.05
CA LEU A 449 -16.77 -0.50 -14.95
C LEU A 449 -17.27 0.74 -15.69
N GLN A 450 -16.42 1.74 -15.79
CA GLN A 450 -16.68 2.90 -16.61
C GLN A 450 -15.95 2.79 -17.96
N GLY A 451 -16.17 3.79 -18.81
CA GLY A 451 -15.52 3.88 -20.11
C GLY A 451 -14.04 4.27 -20.02
N GLY A 452 -13.60 4.87 -18.90
CA GLY A 452 -12.20 5.17 -18.63
C GLY A 452 -11.37 3.94 -18.27
N GLN A 453 -10.06 4.06 -18.46
CA GLN A 453 -9.08 3.03 -18.11
C GLN A 453 -8.97 2.89 -16.60
N CYS A 454 -8.97 1.63 -16.12
CA CYS A 454 -8.89 1.31 -14.70
C CYS A 454 -9.95 2.04 -13.88
N GLU A 455 -11.06 2.46 -14.49
CA GLU A 455 -12.02 3.38 -13.89
C GLU A 455 -13.25 2.61 -13.40
N PHE A 456 -13.53 2.77 -12.11
CA PHE A 456 -14.57 2.04 -11.41
C PHE A 456 -15.45 3.02 -10.66
N THR A 457 -16.77 2.81 -10.74
CA THR A 457 -17.73 3.51 -9.88
C THR A 457 -18.39 2.54 -8.93
N PHE A 458 -18.49 2.89 -7.66
CA PHE A 458 -19.28 2.13 -6.70
C PHE A 458 -20.17 2.99 -5.82
N VAL A 459 -21.19 2.36 -5.23
CA VAL A 459 -22.08 3.00 -4.26
C VAL A 459 -21.62 2.69 -2.85
N VAL A 460 -21.41 3.73 -2.05
CA VAL A 460 -20.90 3.62 -0.68
C VAL A 460 -21.96 3.09 0.26
N GLY A 461 -21.61 2.07 1.05
CA GLY A 461 -22.46 1.53 2.10
C GLY A 461 -22.51 2.43 3.35
N ARG A 462 -23.28 2.02 4.35
CA ARG A 462 -23.26 2.64 5.68
C ARG A 462 -22.14 2.03 6.52
N GLY A 463 -21.61 2.78 7.47
CA GLY A 463 -20.56 2.30 8.38
C GLY A 463 -19.23 2.05 7.68
N ASN A 464 -18.42 1.12 8.18
CA ASN A 464 -17.14 0.80 7.56
C ASN A 464 -17.36 0.01 6.26
N PHE A 465 -16.64 0.43 5.23
CA PHE A 465 -16.63 -0.12 3.89
C PHE A 465 -15.17 -0.22 3.46
N HIS A 466 -14.73 -1.39 3.06
CA HIS A 466 -13.35 -1.61 2.64
C HIS A 466 -13.33 -1.83 1.13
N ILE A 467 -12.32 -1.31 0.45
CA ILE A 467 -11.97 -1.77 -0.89
C ILE A 467 -10.54 -2.28 -0.84
N GLY A 468 -10.36 -3.49 -1.33
CA GLY A 468 -9.05 -4.03 -1.64
C GLY A 468 -9.02 -4.47 -3.08
N ALA A 469 -7.83 -4.70 -3.58
CA ALA A 469 -7.57 -5.20 -4.91
C ALA A 469 -6.58 -6.34 -4.81
N LYS A 470 -6.91 -7.45 -5.45
CA LYS A 470 -5.96 -8.53 -5.70
C LYS A 470 -5.10 -8.11 -6.88
N VAL A 471 -3.89 -7.67 -6.59
CA VAL A 471 -2.89 -7.27 -7.59
C VAL A 471 -1.83 -8.35 -7.69
N GLU A 472 -1.61 -8.87 -8.89
CA GLU A 472 -0.66 -9.95 -9.16
C GLU A 472 0.35 -9.54 -10.21
N GLU A 473 1.57 -10.07 -10.11
CA GLU A 473 2.58 -9.94 -11.15
C GLU A 473 2.03 -10.58 -12.44
N GLN A 474 2.21 -9.88 -13.55
CA GLN A 474 1.79 -10.31 -14.87
C GLN A 474 2.92 -9.99 -15.84
N GLU A 475 3.35 -11.00 -16.59
CA GLU A 475 4.33 -10.82 -17.65
C GLU A 475 3.68 -10.15 -18.87
N ASP A 476 4.49 -9.40 -19.62
CA ASP A 476 4.15 -8.98 -20.97
C ASP A 476 3.92 -10.22 -21.85
N ASP A 477 2.86 -10.21 -22.64
CA ASP A 477 2.41 -11.40 -23.36
C ASP A 477 2.24 -11.19 -24.87
N LEU A 478 1.95 -12.30 -25.55
CA LEU A 478 1.65 -12.35 -26.97
C LEU A 478 0.40 -13.20 -27.18
N ILE A 479 -0.61 -12.62 -27.82
CA ILE A 479 -1.79 -13.35 -28.27
C ILE A 479 -1.74 -13.49 -29.78
N SER A 480 -1.83 -14.73 -30.26
CA SER A 480 -1.83 -15.02 -31.69
C SER A 480 -3.16 -15.58 -32.16
N SER A 481 -3.62 -15.07 -33.29
CA SER A 481 -4.71 -15.63 -34.10
C SER A 481 -4.23 -16.23 -35.43
N SER A 482 -2.92 -16.21 -35.69
CA SER A 482 -2.29 -16.79 -36.88
C SER A 482 -1.89 -18.24 -36.65
N ASP A 483 -2.07 -19.10 -37.66
CA ASP A 483 -1.56 -20.48 -37.61
C ASP A 483 -0.02 -20.54 -37.71
N ALA A 484 0.62 -19.49 -38.22
CA ALA A 484 2.07 -19.42 -38.38
C ALA A 484 2.82 -19.13 -37.06
N VAL A 485 2.14 -18.56 -36.06
CA VAL A 485 2.72 -18.20 -34.76
C VAL A 485 1.82 -18.74 -33.66
N VAL A 486 2.34 -19.63 -32.82
CA VAL A 486 1.56 -20.31 -31.76
C VAL A 486 1.73 -19.67 -30.38
N GLY A 487 2.56 -18.64 -30.27
CA GLY A 487 2.83 -17.89 -29.03
C GLY A 487 4.07 -17.03 -29.16
N GLY A 488 4.59 -16.55 -28.04
CA GLY A 488 5.83 -15.78 -27.99
C GLY A 488 5.82 -14.76 -26.87
N GLY A 489 6.49 -13.63 -27.07
CA GLY A 489 6.54 -12.55 -26.09
C GLY A 489 7.16 -11.29 -26.64
N VAL A 490 7.07 -10.22 -25.86
CA VAL A 490 7.64 -8.91 -26.17
C VAL A 490 8.42 -8.42 -24.95
N LEU A 491 9.52 -7.70 -25.18
CA LEU A 491 10.28 -7.05 -24.12
C LEU A 491 10.51 -5.59 -24.49
N LEU A 492 9.95 -4.71 -23.67
CA LEU A 492 10.00 -3.27 -23.86
C LEU A 492 11.25 -2.68 -23.19
N PRO A 493 11.86 -1.64 -23.78
CA PRO A 493 12.79 -0.78 -23.06
C PRO A 493 12.16 -0.15 -21.81
N GLU A 494 12.99 0.13 -20.81
CA GLU A 494 12.55 0.79 -19.58
C GLU A 494 11.95 2.18 -19.86
N GLY A 495 10.79 2.45 -19.27
CA GLY A 495 10.11 3.74 -19.34
C GLY A 495 9.23 3.96 -20.58
N ILE A 496 8.97 2.92 -21.39
CA ILE A 496 7.99 3.00 -22.48
C ILE A 496 6.55 2.99 -21.95
N ILE A 497 6.29 2.19 -20.92
CA ILE A 497 5.06 2.22 -20.13
C ILE A 497 5.43 2.18 -18.64
N ASP A 498 4.56 2.72 -17.79
CA ASP A 498 4.75 2.85 -16.34
C ASP A 498 3.72 2.07 -15.51
N SER A 499 2.73 1.46 -16.18
CA SER A 499 1.57 0.82 -15.56
C SER A 499 1.05 -0.36 -16.40
N GLY A 500 0.41 -1.32 -15.74
CA GLY A 500 -0.15 -2.51 -16.40
C GLY A 500 0.91 -3.40 -17.07
N THR A 501 0.59 -3.99 -18.21
CA THR A 501 1.53 -4.80 -19.00
C THR A 501 1.39 -4.49 -20.48
N ALA A 502 2.36 -4.94 -21.28
CA ALA A 502 2.27 -4.90 -22.72
C ALA A 502 1.75 -6.23 -23.28
N ARG A 503 1.00 -6.13 -24.38
CA ARG A 503 0.50 -7.27 -25.16
C ARG A 503 0.81 -7.07 -26.63
N LEU A 504 1.47 -8.05 -27.23
CA LEU A 504 1.67 -8.13 -28.67
C LEU A 504 0.57 -8.99 -29.31
N ASP A 505 -0.28 -8.37 -30.12
CA ASP A 505 -1.25 -9.09 -30.93
C ASP A 505 -0.61 -9.49 -32.26
N VAL A 506 -0.74 -10.78 -32.62
CA VAL A 506 -0.27 -11.34 -33.88
C VAL A 506 -1.45 -11.93 -34.65
N SER A 507 -1.59 -11.53 -35.91
CA SER A 507 -2.62 -12.05 -36.80
C SER A 507 -2.09 -12.24 -38.21
N ASP A 508 -2.80 -13.00 -39.05
CA ASP A 508 -2.49 -13.07 -40.47
C ASP A 508 -2.76 -11.71 -41.12
N ALA A 509 -1.77 -11.15 -41.84
CA ALA A 509 -1.92 -9.82 -42.43
C ALA A 509 -2.95 -9.81 -43.57
N GLU A 510 -3.96 -8.94 -43.48
CA GLU A 510 -4.94 -8.71 -44.56
C GLU A 510 -4.39 -7.77 -45.64
N LEU A 511 -3.49 -8.28 -46.47
CA LEU A 511 -2.80 -7.47 -47.49
C LEU A 511 -3.54 -7.41 -48.84
N SER A 512 -3.46 -6.26 -49.50
CA SER A 512 -3.89 -6.13 -50.90
C SER A 512 -2.96 -6.89 -51.86
N GLU A 513 -3.47 -7.31 -53.02
CA GLU A 513 -2.65 -7.97 -54.07
C GLU A 513 -1.40 -7.15 -54.46
N ALA A 514 -1.52 -5.82 -54.50
CA ALA A 514 -0.41 -4.92 -54.79
C ALA A 514 0.66 -5.00 -53.69
N LYS A 515 0.25 -5.00 -52.42
CA LYS A 515 1.18 -5.06 -51.29
C LYS A 515 1.85 -6.43 -51.18
N ILE A 516 1.13 -7.52 -51.44
CA ILE A 516 1.71 -8.86 -51.57
C ILE A 516 2.78 -8.88 -52.67
N SER A 517 2.52 -8.23 -53.81
CA SER A 517 3.52 -8.08 -54.87
C SER A 517 4.74 -7.28 -54.41
N ASP A 518 4.56 -6.20 -53.65
CA ASP A 518 5.67 -5.39 -53.15
C ASP A 518 6.57 -6.20 -52.19
N PHE A 519 5.97 -6.97 -51.27
CA PHE A 519 6.71 -7.89 -50.39
C PHE A 519 7.46 -8.96 -51.19
N ASN A 520 6.82 -9.59 -52.17
CA ASN A 520 7.46 -10.58 -53.03
C ASN A 520 8.61 -9.97 -53.83
N ASP A 521 8.45 -8.76 -54.37
CA ASP A 521 9.51 -8.04 -55.08
C ASP A 521 10.71 -7.73 -54.14
N VAL A 522 10.49 -7.51 -52.84
CA VAL A 522 11.56 -7.39 -51.84
C VAL A 522 12.24 -8.73 -51.60
N ALA A 523 11.47 -9.80 -51.36
CA ALA A 523 11.99 -11.14 -51.10
C ALA A 523 12.79 -11.70 -52.29
N GLU A 524 12.25 -11.61 -53.51
CA GLU A 524 12.89 -12.11 -54.74
C GLU A 524 14.23 -11.43 -55.04
N ARG A 525 14.37 -10.13 -54.72
CA ARG A 525 15.63 -9.39 -54.90
C ARG A 525 16.77 -9.94 -54.06
N GLU A 526 16.43 -10.50 -52.89
CA GLU A 526 17.38 -11.10 -51.96
C GLU A 526 17.43 -12.64 -52.08
N GLY A 527 16.66 -13.23 -53.01
CA GLY A 527 16.63 -14.69 -53.23
C GLY A 527 15.83 -15.47 -52.18
N LEU A 528 14.84 -14.84 -51.55
CA LEU A 528 14.02 -15.39 -50.49
C LEU A 528 12.60 -15.73 -50.99
N GLU A 529 11.95 -16.68 -50.34
CA GLU A 529 10.52 -17.01 -50.47
C GLU A 529 9.79 -16.66 -49.17
N ILE A 530 8.57 -16.14 -49.27
CA ILE A 530 7.76 -15.76 -48.12
C ILE A 530 6.92 -16.96 -47.65
N GLY A 531 7.06 -17.31 -46.37
CA GLY A 531 6.27 -18.36 -45.72
C GLY A 531 4.97 -17.87 -45.11
N ALA A 532 4.97 -16.66 -44.54
CA ALA A 532 3.81 -16.09 -43.87
C ALA A 532 3.84 -14.55 -43.91
N PHE A 533 2.65 -13.95 -43.92
CA PHE A 533 2.44 -12.52 -43.72
C PHE A 533 1.72 -12.30 -42.40
N LEU A 534 2.27 -11.47 -41.53
CA LEU A 534 1.81 -11.25 -40.17
C LEU A 534 1.52 -9.77 -39.96
N GLU A 535 0.43 -9.43 -39.29
CA GLU A 535 0.24 -8.10 -38.70
C GLU A 535 0.59 -8.19 -37.22
N LEU A 536 1.48 -7.32 -36.78
CA LEU A 536 1.87 -7.17 -35.38
C LEU A 536 1.32 -5.84 -34.86
N ASP A 537 0.67 -5.85 -33.70
CA ASP A 537 0.15 -4.65 -33.02
C ASP A 537 0.50 -4.70 -31.53
N LEU A 538 1.13 -3.65 -31.01
CA LEU A 538 1.58 -3.59 -29.62
C LEU A 538 0.68 -2.65 -28.81
N LYS A 539 0.15 -3.17 -27.71
CA LYS A 539 -0.78 -2.45 -26.85
C LYS A 539 -0.36 -2.53 -25.39
N GLN A 540 -0.70 -1.51 -24.63
CA GLN A 540 -0.73 -1.57 -23.18
C GLN A 540 -2.09 -2.13 -22.77
N VAL A 541 -2.09 -3.06 -21.83
CA VAL A 541 -3.30 -3.76 -21.37
C VAL A 541 -3.48 -3.61 -19.87
N PHE A 542 -4.75 -3.52 -19.47
CA PHE A 542 -5.19 -3.50 -18.08
C PHE A 542 -6.35 -4.47 -17.88
N PHE A 543 -6.23 -5.36 -16.91
CA PHE A 543 -7.31 -6.28 -16.57
C PHE A 543 -8.45 -5.53 -15.89
N LYS A 544 -9.69 -5.94 -16.20
CA LYS A 544 -10.89 -5.29 -15.65
C LYS A 544 -11.21 -5.69 -14.21
N GLY A 545 -10.38 -6.50 -13.55
CA GLY A 545 -10.57 -6.92 -12.17
C GLY A 545 -11.79 -7.83 -11.96
N MET A 546 -12.09 -8.70 -12.93
CA MET A 546 -13.24 -9.60 -12.90
C MET A 546 -12.85 -11.09 -12.89
N ASP A 547 -11.62 -11.41 -12.48
CA ASP A 547 -11.02 -12.76 -12.53
C ASP A 547 -11.04 -13.40 -13.96
N ASP A 548 -11.08 -12.56 -15.01
CA ASP A 548 -10.94 -12.95 -16.42
C ASP A 548 -9.89 -12.08 -17.11
N ASP A 549 -8.72 -12.67 -17.37
CA ASP A 549 -7.55 -12.01 -17.97
C ASP A 549 -7.73 -11.68 -19.48
N MET A 550 -8.82 -12.13 -20.09
CA MET A 550 -9.18 -11.79 -21.48
C MET A 550 -10.03 -10.51 -21.55
N GLU A 551 -10.66 -10.13 -20.44
CA GLU A 551 -11.44 -8.90 -20.35
C GLU A 551 -10.53 -7.73 -19.98
N VAL A 552 -9.99 -7.08 -21.01
CA VAL A 552 -9.00 -6.01 -20.84
C VAL A 552 -9.48 -4.65 -21.36
N TRP A 553 -8.90 -3.59 -20.83
CA TRP A 553 -8.78 -2.32 -21.54
C TRP A 553 -7.48 -2.33 -22.34
N GLU A 554 -7.54 -1.84 -23.57
CA GLU A 554 -6.41 -1.80 -24.49
C GLU A 554 -6.12 -0.36 -24.90
N ASN A 555 -4.86 0.04 -24.78
CA ASN A 555 -4.39 1.35 -25.21
C ASN A 555 -3.24 1.18 -26.21
N PRO A 556 -3.17 2.02 -27.25
CA PRO A 556 -2.00 2.07 -28.10
C PRO A 556 -0.79 2.53 -27.30
N ILE A 557 0.38 1.95 -27.58
CA ILE A 557 1.66 2.44 -27.04
C ILE A 557 2.25 3.44 -28.03
N GLU A 558 2.48 4.67 -27.55
CA GLU A 558 3.12 5.70 -28.36
C GLU A 558 4.64 5.44 -28.44
N LEU A 559 5.11 5.04 -29.62
CA LEU A 559 6.51 4.67 -29.84
C LEU A 559 7.41 5.88 -30.16
N ASP A 560 6.86 7.08 -30.25
CA ASP A 560 7.61 8.32 -30.49
C ASP A 560 8.67 8.60 -29.40
N GLU A 561 8.54 7.97 -28.22
CA GLU A 561 9.45 8.10 -27.09
C GLU A 561 10.62 7.11 -27.11
N LEU A 562 10.64 6.15 -28.05
CA LEU A 562 11.81 5.29 -28.27
C LEU A 562 13.01 6.14 -28.68
N LYS A 563 14.07 6.10 -27.87
CA LYS A 563 15.33 6.77 -28.22
C LYS A 563 15.90 6.13 -29.49
N ASP A 564 16.63 6.91 -30.27
CA ASP A 564 17.25 6.46 -31.53
C ASP A 564 18.07 5.15 -31.41
N ASP A 565 18.62 4.88 -30.22
CA ASP A 565 19.44 3.71 -29.90
C ASP A 565 18.65 2.54 -29.28
N ASP A 566 17.37 2.73 -28.93
CA ASP A 566 16.52 1.72 -28.28
C ASP A 566 15.71 0.94 -29.35
N SER A 567 15.36 -0.30 -29.02
CA SER A 567 14.55 -1.19 -29.85
C SER A 567 13.75 -2.15 -28.97
N ILE A 568 12.59 -2.58 -29.44
CA ILE A 568 11.76 -3.58 -28.78
C ILE A 568 12.18 -4.96 -29.26
N LEU A 569 12.33 -5.91 -28.33
CA LEU A 569 12.65 -7.29 -28.67
C LEU A 569 11.35 -8.07 -28.79
N VAL A 570 11.15 -8.72 -29.93
CA VAL A 570 9.98 -9.56 -30.22
C VAL A 570 10.44 -11.00 -30.39
N GLY A 571 9.75 -11.91 -29.70
CA GLY A 571 9.90 -13.36 -29.87
C GLY A 571 8.63 -13.95 -30.47
N LEU A 572 8.72 -14.61 -31.62
CA LEU A 572 7.62 -15.34 -32.25
C LEU A 572 7.89 -16.83 -32.16
N GLN A 573 7.04 -17.56 -31.45
CA GLN A 573 7.08 -19.01 -31.39
C GLN A 573 6.35 -19.59 -32.61
N LEU A 574 7.09 -20.27 -33.48
CA LEU A 574 6.53 -21.00 -34.61
C LEU A 574 6.10 -22.42 -34.16
N PRO A 575 5.18 -23.08 -34.88
CA PRO A 575 4.79 -24.47 -34.62
C PRO A 575 5.98 -25.42 -34.50
N GLU A 576 5.89 -26.45 -33.65
CA GLU A 576 6.98 -27.42 -33.44
C GLU A 576 7.40 -28.17 -34.71
N ASP A 577 6.46 -28.37 -35.64
CA ASP A 577 6.67 -29.04 -36.92
C ASP A 577 7.12 -28.10 -38.04
N ALA A 578 7.25 -26.80 -37.77
CA ALA A 578 7.80 -25.84 -38.71
C ALA A 578 9.29 -26.16 -38.98
N GLU A 579 9.63 -26.41 -40.24
CA GLU A 579 11.02 -26.46 -40.68
C GLU A 579 11.52 -25.03 -40.85
N ILE A 580 12.34 -24.56 -39.90
CA ILE A 580 12.87 -23.19 -39.90
C ILE A 580 14.31 -23.22 -40.40
N PRO A 581 14.59 -22.64 -41.59
CA PRO A 581 15.95 -22.51 -42.08
C PRO A 581 16.79 -21.58 -41.20
N ASP A 582 18.09 -21.87 -41.11
CA ASP A 582 19.07 -21.05 -40.37
C ASP A 582 19.18 -19.60 -40.93
N ASP A 583 18.62 -19.34 -42.12
CA ASP A 583 18.68 -18.07 -42.83
C ASP A 583 17.32 -17.35 -42.94
N LEU A 584 16.37 -17.70 -42.06
CA LEU A 584 15.13 -16.95 -41.92
C LEU A 584 15.43 -15.46 -41.73
N THR A 585 14.75 -14.64 -42.51
CA THR A 585 14.82 -13.18 -42.49
C THR A 585 13.42 -12.62 -42.39
N ILE A 586 13.29 -11.48 -41.69
CA ILE A 586 12.01 -10.82 -41.50
C ILE A 586 11.96 -9.61 -42.41
N ILE A 587 10.89 -9.48 -43.19
CA ILE A 587 10.62 -8.30 -44.00
C ILE A 587 9.57 -7.47 -43.27
N HIS A 588 9.86 -6.21 -42.96
CA HIS A 588 8.94 -5.31 -42.27
C HIS A 588 8.51 -4.19 -43.22
N ASN A 589 7.20 -3.96 -43.37
CA ASN A 589 6.66 -2.83 -44.12
C ASN A 589 6.39 -1.64 -43.20
N ILE A 590 7.38 -0.76 -43.08
CA ILE A 590 7.36 0.40 -42.17
C ILE A 590 6.06 1.20 -42.31
N ASP A 591 5.34 1.34 -41.19
CA ASP A 591 4.07 2.08 -41.04
C ASP A 591 2.98 1.67 -42.06
N ASN A 592 3.01 0.43 -42.55
CA ASN A 592 2.16 -0.04 -43.65
C ASN A 592 2.28 0.84 -44.92
N GLY A 593 3.41 1.55 -45.07
CA GLY A 593 3.70 2.55 -46.09
C GLY A 593 4.39 2.00 -47.34
N GLU A 594 5.16 2.83 -48.05
CA GLU A 594 5.88 2.40 -49.27
C GLU A 594 7.27 1.82 -48.98
N GLU A 595 7.76 1.96 -47.74
CA GLU A 595 9.12 1.58 -47.36
C GLU A 595 9.16 0.20 -46.69
N PHE A 596 10.25 -0.53 -46.94
CA PHE A 596 10.49 -1.87 -46.40
C PHE A 596 11.89 -1.94 -45.82
N GLU A 597 12.03 -2.67 -44.73
CA GLU A 597 13.32 -3.04 -44.15
C GLU A 597 13.46 -4.55 -43.98
N MET A 598 14.71 -5.01 -43.98
CA MET A 598 15.05 -6.40 -43.72
C MET A 598 15.65 -6.48 -42.32
N ILE A 599 15.06 -7.31 -41.47
CA ILE A 599 15.48 -7.55 -40.10
C ILE A 599 16.06 -8.96 -40.03
N GLU A 600 17.37 -9.03 -39.72
CA GLU A 600 18.02 -10.30 -39.39
C GLU A 600 17.62 -10.70 -37.96
N PRO A 601 17.13 -11.93 -37.73
CA PRO A 601 16.87 -12.42 -36.37
C PRO A 601 18.13 -12.33 -35.50
N VAL A 602 17.95 -11.89 -34.26
CA VAL A 602 18.99 -11.91 -33.24
C VAL A 602 19.31 -13.35 -32.84
N SER A 603 18.29 -14.20 -32.77
CA SER A 603 18.41 -15.62 -32.48
C SER A 603 17.26 -16.43 -33.07
N ILE A 604 17.53 -17.69 -33.40
CA ILE A 604 16.52 -18.70 -33.72
C ILE A 604 16.87 -19.94 -32.89
N GLU A 605 16.09 -20.20 -31.84
CA GLU A 605 16.31 -21.33 -30.94
C GLU A 605 14.96 -21.97 -30.57
N ASN A 606 14.87 -23.30 -30.60
CA ASN A 606 13.64 -24.04 -30.24
C ASN A 606 12.37 -23.54 -30.96
N ASN A 607 12.49 -23.26 -32.26
CA ASN A 607 11.43 -22.71 -33.11
C ASN A 607 10.93 -21.32 -32.71
N MET A 608 11.67 -20.61 -31.85
CA MET A 608 11.41 -19.21 -31.52
C MET A 608 12.33 -18.31 -32.35
N VAL A 609 11.72 -17.39 -33.10
CA VAL A 609 12.43 -16.35 -33.86
C VAL A 609 12.43 -15.08 -33.01
N ILE A 610 13.63 -14.60 -32.64
CA ILE A 610 13.80 -13.41 -31.82
C ILE A 610 14.43 -12.31 -32.68
N PHE A 611 13.83 -11.12 -32.70
CA PHE A 611 14.32 -9.97 -33.47
C PHE A 611 14.05 -8.64 -32.79
N GLU A 612 14.81 -7.62 -33.19
CA GLU A 612 14.64 -6.23 -32.73
C GLU A 612 13.79 -5.44 -33.73
N THR A 613 12.84 -4.65 -33.25
CA THR A 613 12.04 -3.75 -34.09
C THR A 613 11.81 -2.40 -33.43
N LYS A 614 11.39 -1.42 -34.22
CA LYS A 614 11.14 -0.03 -33.80
C LYS A 614 9.72 0.46 -34.10
N GLY A 615 8.93 -0.34 -34.79
CA GLY A 615 7.55 -0.06 -35.12
C GLY A 615 6.76 -1.36 -35.14
N PHE A 616 5.45 -1.27 -35.32
CA PHE A 616 4.55 -2.41 -35.47
C PHE A 616 3.61 -2.14 -36.64
N SER A 617 3.44 -3.13 -37.51
CA SER A 617 2.71 -3.04 -38.79
C SER A 617 2.68 -4.44 -39.44
N SER A 618 2.64 -4.52 -40.78
CA SER A 618 2.80 -5.77 -41.52
C SER A 618 4.25 -6.25 -41.63
N TYR A 619 4.45 -7.53 -41.33
CA TYR A 619 5.69 -8.29 -41.44
C TYR A 619 5.52 -9.50 -42.37
N ALA A 620 6.63 -10.02 -42.87
CA ALA A 620 6.68 -11.31 -43.55
C ALA A 620 7.86 -12.15 -43.05
N LEU A 621 7.60 -13.43 -42.80
CA LEU A 621 8.65 -14.41 -42.52
C LEU A 621 9.15 -14.98 -43.86
N ALA A 622 10.42 -14.76 -44.19
CA ALA A 622 11.00 -15.17 -45.46
C ALA A 622 12.26 -16.04 -45.26
N PHE A 623 12.51 -16.98 -46.17
CA PHE A 623 13.63 -17.92 -46.08
C PHE A 623 14.22 -18.22 -47.46
N SER A 624 15.47 -18.71 -47.52
CA SER A 624 16.09 -18.99 -48.82
C SER A 624 15.47 -20.19 -49.52
N VAL A 625 15.40 -20.10 -50.85
CA VAL A 625 15.04 -21.22 -51.70
C VAL A 625 16.24 -22.17 -51.80
N GLU A 626 16.13 -23.41 -51.30
CA GLU A 626 17.14 -24.43 -51.62
C GLU A 626 17.14 -24.68 -53.13
N ASP A 627 18.29 -24.45 -53.79
CA ASP A 627 18.55 -24.90 -55.15
C ASP A 627 18.42 -26.43 -55.19
N THR A 628 17.25 -26.93 -55.51
CA THR A 628 17.08 -28.33 -55.89
C THR A 628 17.77 -28.51 -57.24
N GLU A 629 19.05 -28.92 -57.20
CA GLU A 629 19.80 -29.27 -58.40
C GLU A 629 19.02 -30.31 -59.23
N ASP A 630 18.62 -29.83 -60.39
CA ASP A 630 17.93 -30.47 -61.49
C ASP A 630 18.61 -31.81 -61.91
N SER A 631 18.12 -32.94 -61.39
CA SER A 631 18.43 -34.26 -61.94
C SER A 631 17.43 -34.61 -63.03
N SER A 632 17.74 -34.17 -64.24
CA SER A 632 17.01 -34.50 -65.47
C SER A 632 16.98 -36.01 -65.80
N THR A 633 15.75 -36.48 -66.06
CA THR A 633 15.31 -37.54 -66.99
C THR A 633 15.81 -38.98 -66.88
N GLU A 634 14.89 -39.91 -66.61
CA GLU A 634 14.53 -40.96 -67.59
C GLU A 634 13.03 -41.28 -67.52
N ASP A 635 12.46 -41.41 -68.72
CA ASP A 635 11.06 -41.55 -69.09
C ASP A 635 10.75 -43.04 -69.36
N VAL A 636 9.75 -43.63 -68.70
CA VAL A 636 9.04 -44.85 -69.18
C VAL A 636 7.56 -44.85 -68.73
N THR A 637 6.71 -44.37 -69.64
CA THR A 637 5.32 -44.75 -70.00
C THR A 637 4.49 -45.78 -69.18
N GLU A 638 3.28 -45.31 -68.83
CA GLU A 638 1.92 -45.94 -68.86
C GLU A 638 1.67 -47.39 -68.38
N ASP A 639 0.77 -47.56 -67.40
CA ASP A 639 -0.65 -47.96 -67.62
C ASP A 639 -1.41 -48.22 -66.28
N GLY A 640 -2.67 -47.79 -66.20
CA GLY A 640 -3.73 -48.61 -65.62
C GLY A 640 -4.23 -48.43 -64.18
N SER A 641 -5.36 -47.71 -64.04
CA SER A 641 -6.61 -48.18 -63.39
C SER A 641 -6.81 -48.17 -61.85
N SER A 642 -7.77 -47.32 -61.45
CA SER A 642 -8.96 -47.56 -60.59
C SER A 642 -8.86 -47.98 -59.11
N GLU A 643 -9.55 -47.16 -58.29
CA GLU A 643 -10.53 -47.49 -57.22
C GLU A 643 -10.09 -48.21 -55.92
N GLU A 644 -10.21 -47.42 -54.83
CA GLU A 644 -11.09 -47.60 -53.65
C GLU A 644 -10.84 -48.72 -52.62
N VAL A 645 -11.20 -48.35 -51.36
CA VAL A 645 -11.45 -49.12 -50.12
C VAL A 645 -10.22 -49.73 -49.42
N THR A 646 -9.98 -49.63 -48.10
CA THR A 646 -10.87 -49.67 -46.93
C THR A 646 -10.10 -49.23 -45.67
N SER A 647 -10.84 -48.65 -44.74
CA SER A 647 -10.57 -48.50 -43.30
C SER A 647 -10.54 -49.85 -42.55
N GLU A 648 -9.73 -49.95 -41.50
CA GLU A 648 -10.01 -50.52 -40.15
C GLU A 648 -8.66 -50.65 -39.41
N GLU A 649 -8.40 -49.89 -38.35
CA GLU A 649 -8.81 -50.11 -36.94
C GLU A 649 -7.95 -51.18 -36.23
N GLY A 650 -7.27 -50.74 -35.16
CA GLY A 650 -6.39 -51.57 -34.33
C GLY A 650 -6.08 -50.88 -33.01
N ALA A 651 -7.03 -50.96 -32.09
CA ALA A 651 -6.93 -50.49 -30.70
C ALA A 651 -5.92 -51.29 -29.87
N SER A 652 -5.31 -50.62 -28.88
CA SER A 652 -4.65 -51.24 -27.72
C SER A 652 -4.48 -50.19 -26.61
N GLU A 653 -5.44 -50.13 -25.69
CA GLU A 653 -5.25 -49.64 -24.32
C GLU A 653 -4.42 -50.64 -23.50
N GLU A 654 -3.54 -50.16 -22.63
CA GLU A 654 -3.47 -50.67 -21.25
C GLU A 654 -2.79 -49.66 -20.31
N ALA A 655 -3.26 -49.68 -19.06
CA ALA A 655 -3.14 -48.62 -18.06
C ALA A 655 -2.17 -48.95 -16.90
N ALA A 656 -1.87 -47.88 -16.14
CA ALA A 656 -1.64 -47.81 -14.69
C ALA A 656 -0.25 -48.14 -14.11
N LYS A 657 0.33 -47.19 -13.33
CA LYS A 657 0.17 -47.14 -11.86
C LYS A 657 0.94 -45.99 -11.16
N ASP A 658 0.33 -45.54 -10.07
CA ASP A 658 0.71 -44.60 -9.00
C ASP A 658 2.14 -44.70 -8.42
N ALA A 659 2.59 -43.57 -7.86
CA ALA A 659 3.12 -43.52 -6.49
C ALA A 659 3.09 -42.08 -5.91
N ASP A 660 2.42 -41.91 -4.76
CA ASP A 660 2.62 -40.86 -3.75
C ASP A 660 4.06 -40.84 -3.19
N ILE A 661 4.50 -39.71 -2.63
CA ILE A 661 5.29 -39.60 -1.37
C ILE A 661 5.25 -38.16 -0.80
N GLU A 662 5.24 -38.12 0.53
CA GLU A 662 5.01 -37.07 1.53
C GLU A 662 6.05 -35.94 1.68
N GLU A 663 5.59 -34.92 2.44
CA GLU A 663 6.26 -33.82 3.17
C GLU A 663 7.73 -33.97 3.60
N ALA A 664 8.44 -32.82 3.62
CA ALA A 664 9.31 -32.43 4.74
C ALA A 664 9.53 -30.90 4.77
N SER A 665 9.29 -30.32 5.95
CA SER A 665 9.64 -28.98 6.42
C SER A 665 11.15 -28.75 6.56
N GLU A 666 11.62 -27.50 6.44
CA GLU A 666 12.47 -26.85 7.47
C GLU A 666 12.65 -25.34 7.24
N ASP A 667 12.82 -24.67 8.38
CA ASP A 667 12.77 -23.26 8.77
C ASP A 667 14.18 -22.61 8.75
N LYS A 668 14.31 -21.34 8.32
CA LYS A 668 14.89 -20.20 9.08
C LYS A 668 15.47 -19.03 8.27
N THR A 669 15.21 -17.89 8.89
CA THR A 669 15.45 -16.45 8.66
C THR A 669 16.91 -15.97 8.64
N ASP A 670 17.18 -14.84 7.99
CA ASP A 670 17.48 -13.53 8.63
C ASP A 670 17.94 -12.46 7.60
N ALA A 671 17.42 -11.23 7.81
CA ALA A 671 17.71 -9.96 7.14
C ALA A 671 19.18 -9.48 7.34
N ALA A 672 19.75 -8.44 6.72
CA ALA A 672 19.28 -7.23 6.06
C ALA A 672 20.42 -6.60 5.22
N SER A 673 20.09 -5.78 4.20
CA SER A 673 20.67 -4.43 4.05
C SER A 673 19.93 -3.61 2.99
N GLU A 674 19.48 -2.42 3.40
CA GLU A 674 18.74 -1.42 2.63
C GLU A 674 19.52 -0.73 1.51
N ALA A 675 18.71 -0.15 0.62
CA ALA A 675 18.90 1.05 -0.21
C ALA A 675 19.47 0.87 -1.64
N ALA A 676 18.53 1.03 -2.58
CA ALA A 676 18.62 1.40 -4.00
C ALA A 676 18.74 0.28 -5.05
N ASP A 677 17.59 -0.31 -5.42
CA ASP A 677 17.10 -0.46 -6.81
C ASP A 677 15.63 -0.97 -6.74
N ASN A 678 14.65 -0.06 -6.70
CA ASN A 678 13.22 -0.40 -6.79
C ASN A 678 12.92 -0.83 -8.23
N SER A 679 12.52 -2.10 -8.43
CA SER A 679 11.50 -2.59 -9.39
C SER A 679 11.70 -4.09 -9.61
N PRO A 680 10.67 -4.94 -9.45
CA PRO A 680 10.67 -6.28 -10.01
C PRO A 680 10.88 -6.18 -11.53
N LYS A 681 11.88 -6.90 -12.02
CA LYS A 681 12.20 -7.04 -13.44
C LYS A 681 11.43 -8.27 -13.90
N THR A 682 10.67 -8.15 -14.99
CA THR A 682 9.99 -9.27 -15.67
C THR A 682 10.77 -10.58 -15.50
N GLY A 683 10.23 -11.55 -14.76
CA GLY A 683 10.76 -12.92 -14.75
C GLY A 683 10.78 -13.71 -13.43
N ASP A 684 10.01 -13.36 -12.38
CA ASP A 684 9.99 -14.17 -11.15
C ASP A 684 8.69 -15.00 -10.93
N GLY A 685 7.66 -14.88 -11.78
CA GLY A 685 6.37 -15.60 -11.65
C GLY A 685 5.96 -16.54 -12.80
N SER A 686 6.45 -17.78 -12.81
CA SER A 686 5.97 -18.97 -13.57
C SER A 686 5.17 -18.85 -14.90
N GLU A 687 5.87 -18.78 -16.04
CA GLU A 687 6.02 -19.84 -17.08
C GLU A 687 7.52 -19.89 -17.47
N THR A 688 8.33 -20.38 -16.52
CA THR A 688 9.81 -20.25 -16.50
C THR A 688 10.57 -20.92 -17.66
N GLY A 689 9.90 -21.59 -18.61
CA GLY A 689 10.56 -22.27 -19.72
C GLY A 689 10.93 -21.36 -20.89
N LEU A 690 9.96 -20.58 -21.37
CA LEU A 690 10.08 -19.79 -22.60
C LEU A 690 10.66 -18.39 -22.33
N MET A 691 10.22 -17.73 -21.25
CA MET A 691 10.74 -16.42 -20.82
C MET A 691 12.19 -16.50 -20.32
N MET A 692 12.60 -17.58 -19.62
CA MET A 692 14.01 -17.78 -19.30
C MET A 692 14.88 -17.88 -20.56
N ILE A 693 14.38 -18.40 -21.67
CA ILE A 693 15.15 -18.44 -22.93
C ILE A 693 15.32 -17.01 -23.48
N ILE A 694 14.25 -16.20 -23.50
CA ILE A 694 14.31 -14.80 -23.92
C ILE A 694 15.22 -13.96 -23.00
N LEU A 695 15.13 -14.14 -21.67
CA LEU A 695 15.93 -13.46 -20.64
C LEU A 695 17.40 -13.92 -20.59
N LEU A 696 17.67 -15.23 -20.71
CA LEU A 696 19.05 -15.75 -20.77
C LEU A 696 19.77 -15.29 -22.04
N LEU A 697 19.03 -15.10 -23.13
CA LEU A 697 19.55 -14.52 -24.37
C LEU A 697 19.76 -13.00 -24.23
N SER A 698 18.82 -12.25 -23.62
CA SER A 698 18.89 -10.78 -23.50
C SER A 698 20.09 -10.28 -22.68
N ALA A 699 20.49 -10.97 -21.60
CA ALA A 699 21.69 -10.63 -20.82
C ALA A 699 23.01 -10.84 -21.60
N GLY A 700 23.05 -11.84 -22.48
CA GLY A 700 24.15 -12.05 -23.42
C GLY A 700 24.18 -11.03 -24.55
N ILE A 701 23.01 -10.64 -25.05
CA ILE A 701 22.79 -9.69 -26.15
C ILE A 701 23.12 -8.25 -25.72
N MET A 702 22.71 -7.81 -24.53
CA MET A 702 23.10 -6.50 -23.96
C MET A 702 24.62 -6.33 -23.85
N CYS A 703 25.36 -7.39 -23.49
CA CYS A 703 26.82 -7.40 -23.51
C CYS A 703 27.41 -7.31 -24.93
N VAL A 704 26.76 -7.93 -25.93
CA VAL A 704 27.17 -7.89 -27.34
C VAL A 704 26.86 -6.52 -27.96
N LEU A 705 25.72 -5.91 -27.66
CA LEU A 705 25.33 -4.56 -28.08
C LEU A 705 26.28 -3.50 -27.50
N ALA A 706 26.64 -3.60 -26.22
CA ALA A 706 27.67 -2.73 -25.61
C ALA A 706 29.05 -2.89 -26.27
N GLN A 707 29.40 -4.08 -26.75
CA GLN A 707 30.63 -4.34 -27.51
C GLN A 707 30.55 -3.82 -28.95
N ARG A 708 29.39 -3.93 -29.62
CA ARG A 708 29.13 -3.38 -30.96
C ARG A 708 29.17 -1.84 -30.93
N LYS A 709 28.59 -1.20 -29.91
CA LYS A 709 28.67 0.25 -29.64
C LYS A 709 30.11 0.72 -29.45
N ARG A 710 30.91 0.01 -28.64
CA ARG A 710 32.37 0.28 -28.49
C ARG A 710 33.16 0.10 -29.78
N ASN A 711 32.79 -0.86 -30.63
CA ASN A 711 33.47 -1.11 -31.90
C ASN A 711 33.08 -0.09 -32.98
N ASN A 712 31.84 0.37 -33.03
CA ASN A 712 31.38 1.40 -33.98
C ASN A 712 31.96 2.78 -33.64
N VAL A 713 32.02 3.16 -32.36
CA VAL A 713 32.70 4.40 -31.92
C VAL A 713 34.20 4.37 -32.26
N ARG A 714 34.88 3.23 -32.04
CA ARG A 714 36.29 3.05 -32.44
C ARG A 714 36.53 3.07 -33.95
N THR A 715 35.52 2.71 -34.75
CA THR A 715 35.62 2.69 -36.21
C THR A 715 35.34 4.08 -36.80
N ALA A 716 34.46 4.86 -36.15
CA ALA A 716 34.25 6.28 -36.45
C ALA A 716 35.49 7.14 -36.11
N GLU A 717 36.10 6.95 -34.94
CA GLU A 717 37.35 7.65 -34.55
C GLU A 717 38.56 7.30 -35.44
N LYS A 718 38.53 6.13 -36.10
CA LYS A 718 39.56 5.73 -37.08
C LYS A 718 39.33 6.29 -38.48
N LYS A 719 38.11 6.72 -38.82
CA LYS A 719 37.79 7.38 -40.10
C LYS A 719 38.07 8.89 -40.06
N GLU A 720 38.12 9.49 -38.88
CA GLU A 720 38.46 10.91 -38.67
C GLU A 720 39.95 11.20 -38.36
N ARG A 721 40.84 10.20 -38.41
CA ARG A 721 42.29 10.37 -38.25
C ARG A 721 43.11 10.18 -39.51
#